data_AF-A0A848FBV5-F1
#
_entry.id   AF-A0A848FBV5-F1
#
_cell.length_a   1.000
_cell.length_b   1.000
_cell.length_c   1.000
_cell.angle_alpha   90.00
_cell.angle_beta   90.00
_cell.angle_gamma   90.00
#
_symmetry.space_group_name_H-M   'P 1'
#
loop_
_entity.id
_entity.type
_entity.pdbx_description
1 polymer ?
#
loop_
_entity_poly.entity_id
_entity_poly.type
_entity_poly.pdbx_seq_one_letter_code
_entity_poly.pdbx_strand_id
1 'polypeptide(L)'
;MDVLLAHQRAGEDDSKYIRSSFHGLDPQLRSVLDTTLLHASQRDSSARSILAVVVCPTPARLQDALESLNRCAGNHQESGGDRFPIRFAACTSHAPHEVHERLRLDPPQLLLTDAATLDRWLMGWAGPELRDSLLCGLRVLACLGDAHDRTGLQAAELALLVRRYRMQCRHALSCIGNPEPPAMLHPEPLRAHLHALTVSEVGWPAWPWRVDGRPSLSAFVEESQPGLPLRPELRAALRLAPQMRDRIHAAFEHSLRDLPLQVRTQQFDHDHVEHALDALPQQLDQALDRWRALYRAAYATHEHATYKLQNELLSSRGKACLDQQRRQDEAARQLRWLRNACSDAGPEFDPAHFLAAEGFLPSHGVRRQPLRVFLSSACGPGQFISRPRATALHELGPLALLHHEGRCYRLTRFVLPDAGPALTAAKLCRSCGCLLEAGQRQRETCPVCGVSLSDAGVSEVLHDLLEVADAHAEEVDAPSPADEAGACGFDIDTCFSIGDGHTGAVRQAWLKAGGRTLLDLGFIPGARLVQLNRGWRGSEAEGFPLDLLSGTWCPCALENASTPPRQLRRVRLRASYPADVLLLLPAVFLGLEREGVLALQDLLLRAIGYCHQLGPGELGAANVGQGSRPGILLHETEAGGAGVLSRLLEPDTFSTVIKRARSLRRSVGAVATAPDRNGSSDRIDDALDRLCRGSLEQPAAVAQQDYAARYARLLKQLDPAAPAARRFIEHLYARGLRLPDVARQRVDGLYVRPDFHYAPRAWIFCDDLPDGELAVREADEVQREALLARGDEVWVWHAGDDLAERVAQRPDLFGPVR
;
A
#
# COMPACT_ATOMS: atom_id res chain seq x y z
N MET A 1 3.58 -21.83 -23.94
CA MET A 1 2.60 -21.40 -24.97
C MET A 1 3.37 -20.70 -26.07
N ASP A 2 3.68 -21.42 -27.14
CA ASP A 2 4.33 -20.89 -28.33
C ASP A 2 3.29 -20.63 -29.40
N VAL A 3 3.19 -19.39 -29.89
CA VAL A 3 2.58 -19.13 -31.21
C VAL A 3 3.44 -18.13 -31.97
N LEU A 4 3.90 -18.53 -33.15
CA LEU A 4 4.46 -17.68 -34.21
C LEU A 4 3.49 -17.64 -35.39
N LEU A 5 3.46 -16.47 -36.03
CA LEU A 5 2.54 -15.98 -37.06
C LEU A 5 2.60 -16.72 -38.40
N ALA A 6 1.53 -16.56 -39.20
CA ALA A 6 1.56 -16.74 -40.65
C ALA A 6 1.32 -15.39 -41.38
N HIS A 7 2.14 -15.08 -42.42
CA HIS A 7 2.23 -13.80 -43.17
C HIS A 7 1.41 -13.73 -44.47
N GLN A 8 0.79 -12.57 -44.79
CA GLN A 8 0.69 -11.87 -46.12
C GLN A 8 -0.57 -10.96 -46.21
N ARG A 9 -0.48 -9.82 -46.91
CA ARG A 9 -1.44 -8.67 -46.95
C ARG A 9 -2.60 -8.89 -47.92
N ALA A 10 -3.77 -8.32 -47.61
CA ALA A 10 -4.94 -8.22 -48.48
C ALA A 10 -5.18 -6.77 -48.96
N GLY A 11 -5.77 -6.63 -50.15
CA GLY A 11 -6.05 -5.37 -50.86
C GLY A 11 -7.44 -4.78 -50.55
N GLU A 12 -7.70 -3.58 -51.08
CA GLU A 12 -8.70 -2.59 -50.59
C GLU A 12 -10.21 -2.94 -50.65
N ASP A 13 -10.65 -4.16 -51.02
CA ASP A 13 -12.08 -4.47 -51.25
C ASP A 13 -12.76 -5.43 -50.22
N ASP A 14 -12.05 -5.90 -49.19
CA ASP A 14 -12.52 -6.99 -48.29
C ASP A 14 -13.46 -6.58 -47.12
N SER A 15 -13.84 -5.30 -47.02
CA SER A 15 -14.48 -4.74 -45.81
C SER A 15 -15.84 -5.36 -45.43
N LYS A 16 -16.59 -5.93 -46.39
CA LYS A 16 -17.89 -6.59 -46.12
C LYS A 16 -17.74 -7.98 -45.50
N TYR A 17 -16.77 -8.78 -45.96
CA TYR A 17 -16.54 -10.14 -45.47
C TYR A 17 -15.88 -10.17 -44.08
N ILE A 18 -15.05 -9.18 -43.78
CA ILE A 18 -14.41 -9.03 -42.47
C ILE A 18 -15.46 -8.85 -41.36
N ARG A 19 -16.49 -8.03 -41.60
CA ARG A 19 -17.52 -7.70 -40.58
C ARG A 19 -18.47 -8.86 -40.29
N SER A 20 -18.72 -9.76 -41.24
CA SER A 20 -19.51 -10.98 -40.99
C SER A 20 -18.79 -11.99 -40.08
N SER A 21 -17.45 -12.05 -40.16
CA SER A 21 -16.64 -12.95 -39.34
C SER A 21 -16.57 -12.55 -37.86
N PHE A 22 -17.08 -11.36 -37.50
CA PHE A 22 -17.11 -10.84 -36.12
C PHE A 22 -18.31 -11.34 -35.29
N HIS A 23 -19.15 -12.21 -35.87
CA HIS A 23 -20.31 -12.76 -35.19
C HIS A 23 -19.90 -13.56 -33.93
N GLY A 24 -20.50 -13.23 -32.77
CA GLY A 24 -20.23 -13.90 -31.50
C GLY A 24 -19.00 -13.39 -30.73
N LEU A 25 -18.31 -12.35 -31.22
CA LEU A 25 -17.27 -11.66 -30.45
C LEU A 25 -17.88 -10.81 -29.34
N ASP A 26 -17.13 -10.71 -28.23
CA ASP A 26 -17.41 -9.75 -27.17
C ASP A 26 -17.55 -8.32 -27.76
N PRO A 27 -18.56 -7.52 -27.34
CA PRO A 27 -18.79 -6.19 -27.91
C PRO A 27 -17.60 -5.23 -27.76
N GLN A 28 -16.85 -5.30 -26.66
CA GLN A 28 -15.66 -4.47 -26.47
C GLN A 28 -14.56 -4.91 -27.42
N LEU A 29 -14.30 -6.21 -27.52
CA LEU A 29 -13.29 -6.76 -28.42
C LEU A 29 -13.62 -6.47 -29.90
N ARG A 30 -14.89 -6.52 -30.28
CA ARG A 30 -15.35 -6.11 -31.61
C ARG A 30 -15.06 -4.64 -31.88
N SER A 31 -15.37 -3.75 -30.93
CA SER A 31 -15.06 -2.32 -31.04
C SER A 31 -13.57 -2.06 -31.21
N VAL A 32 -12.72 -2.82 -30.51
CA VAL A 32 -11.26 -2.77 -30.69
C VAL A 32 -10.87 -3.13 -32.11
N LEU A 33 -11.37 -4.23 -32.66
CA LEU A 33 -11.04 -4.67 -34.02
C LEU A 33 -11.50 -3.64 -35.07
N ASP A 34 -12.75 -3.16 -34.98
CA ASP A 34 -13.28 -2.15 -35.90
C ASP A 34 -12.41 -0.88 -35.90
N THR A 35 -12.03 -0.40 -34.72
CA THR A 35 -11.18 0.79 -34.56
C THR A 35 -9.75 0.54 -35.06
N THR A 36 -9.21 -0.65 -34.80
CA THR A 36 -7.86 -1.03 -35.24
C THR A 36 -7.78 -1.12 -36.76
N LEU A 37 -8.78 -1.71 -37.41
CA LEU A 37 -8.87 -1.80 -38.87
C LEU A 37 -8.94 -0.41 -39.51
N LEU A 38 -9.73 0.50 -38.92
CA LEU A 38 -9.87 1.86 -39.40
C LEU A 38 -8.54 2.64 -39.34
N HIS A 39 -7.72 2.42 -38.30
CA HIS A 39 -6.39 3.03 -38.23
C HIS A 39 -5.36 2.32 -39.10
N ALA A 40 -5.48 1.00 -39.30
CA ALA A 40 -4.59 0.23 -40.15
C ALA A 40 -4.73 0.62 -41.63
N SER A 41 -5.96 0.87 -42.11
CA SER A 41 -6.21 1.28 -43.50
C SER A 41 -5.70 2.67 -43.85
N GLN A 42 -5.50 3.54 -42.85
CA GLN A 42 -4.99 4.90 -43.03
C GLN A 42 -3.45 4.99 -43.05
N ARG A 43 -2.75 3.87 -42.85
CA ARG A 43 -1.28 3.82 -42.74
C ARG A 43 -0.63 3.16 -43.95
N ASP A 44 0.58 3.61 -44.23
CA ASP A 44 1.42 2.98 -45.23
C ASP A 44 1.77 1.55 -44.79
N SER A 45 1.49 0.59 -45.65
CA SER A 45 1.42 -0.83 -45.32
C SER A 45 2.76 -1.41 -44.79
N SER A 46 3.88 -0.72 -45.06
CA SER A 46 5.26 -1.10 -44.74
C SER A 46 5.66 -0.91 -43.26
N ALA A 47 4.95 -0.08 -42.50
CA ALA A 47 5.30 0.25 -41.12
C ALA A 47 4.80 -0.83 -40.13
N ARG A 48 5.70 -1.71 -39.66
CA ARG A 48 5.42 -2.69 -38.60
C ARG A 48 5.43 -1.99 -37.24
N SER A 49 4.26 -1.71 -36.68
CA SER A 49 4.12 -1.09 -35.36
C SER A 49 2.87 -1.61 -34.65
N ILE A 50 2.89 -1.56 -33.32
CA ILE A 50 1.75 -1.93 -32.48
C ILE A 50 0.71 -0.80 -32.58
N LEU A 51 -0.48 -1.11 -33.10
CA LEU A 51 -1.57 -0.16 -33.28
C LEU A 51 -2.57 -0.20 -32.13
N ALA A 52 -2.80 -1.39 -31.59
CA ALA A 52 -3.80 -1.62 -30.57
C ALA A 52 -3.27 -2.54 -29.47
N VAL A 53 -3.54 -2.19 -28.22
CA VAL A 53 -3.26 -3.02 -27.06
C VAL A 53 -4.54 -3.27 -26.29
N VAL A 54 -4.72 -4.52 -25.87
CA VAL A 54 -5.85 -4.99 -25.08
C VAL A 54 -5.32 -5.51 -23.75
N VAL A 55 -5.70 -4.85 -22.66
CA VAL A 55 -5.35 -5.22 -21.30
C VAL A 55 -6.44 -6.13 -20.73
N CYS A 56 -6.06 -7.33 -20.34
CA CYS A 56 -6.93 -8.31 -19.71
C CYS A 56 -6.64 -8.39 -18.19
N PRO A 57 -7.67 -8.44 -17.34
CA PRO A 57 -7.50 -8.42 -15.89
C PRO A 57 -7.02 -9.77 -15.34
N THR A 58 -7.33 -10.87 -16.03
CA THR A 58 -6.93 -12.21 -15.62
C THR A 58 -6.37 -13.01 -16.79
N PRO A 59 -5.50 -14.01 -16.54
CA PRO A 59 -5.01 -14.92 -17.57
C PRO A 59 -6.14 -15.66 -18.30
N ALA A 60 -7.22 -16.01 -17.59
CA ALA A 60 -8.40 -16.66 -18.18
C ALA A 60 -9.08 -15.76 -19.21
N ARG A 61 -9.33 -14.48 -18.87
CA ARG A 61 -9.90 -13.51 -19.81
C ARG A 61 -9.00 -13.26 -21.03
N LEU A 62 -7.68 -13.27 -20.83
CA LEU A 62 -6.72 -13.18 -21.94
C LEU A 62 -6.82 -14.39 -22.87
N GLN A 63 -6.90 -15.59 -22.31
CA GLN A 63 -7.07 -16.82 -23.09
C GLN A 63 -8.40 -16.83 -23.85
N ASP A 64 -9.51 -16.47 -23.20
CA ASP A 64 -10.84 -16.40 -23.83
C ASP A 64 -10.86 -15.41 -25.01
N ALA A 65 -10.24 -14.24 -24.82
CA ALA A 65 -10.13 -13.23 -25.87
C ALA A 65 -9.26 -13.71 -27.04
N LEU A 66 -8.13 -14.37 -26.75
CA LEU A 66 -7.24 -14.94 -27.75
C LEU A 66 -7.93 -16.04 -28.56
N GLU A 67 -8.64 -16.96 -27.90
CA GLU A 67 -9.41 -18.01 -28.55
C GLU A 67 -10.52 -17.43 -29.43
N SER A 68 -11.19 -16.38 -28.96
CA SER A 68 -12.22 -15.68 -29.73
C SER A 68 -11.65 -15.03 -30.99
N LEU A 69 -10.47 -14.42 -30.92
CA LEU A 69 -9.76 -13.87 -32.09
C LEU A 69 -9.31 -14.96 -33.06
N ASN A 70 -8.81 -16.10 -32.55
CA ASN A 70 -8.43 -17.24 -33.39
C ASN A 70 -9.63 -17.82 -34.13
N ARG A 71 -10.78 -17.99 -33.47
CA ARG A 71 -12.04 -18.39 -34.12
C ARG A 71 -12.45 -17.40 -35.20
N CYS A 72 -12.38 -16.11 -34.90
CA CYS A 72 -12.70 -15.06 -35.87
C CYS A 72 -11.80 -15.11 -37.11
N ALA A 73 -10.49 -15.28 -36.91
CA ALA A 73 -9.53 -15.42 -38.00
C ALA A 73 -9.78 -16.69 -38.84
N GLY A 74 -10.12 -17.81 -38.20
CA GLY A 74 -10.51 -19.05 -38.88
C GLY A 74 -11.76 -18.87 -39.74
N ASN A 75 -12.83 -18.30 -39.18
CA ASN A 75 -14.08 -18.03 -39.90
C ASN A 75 -13.86 -17.11 -41.10
N HIS A 76 -12.96 -16.12 -40.97
CA HIS A 76 -12.60 -15.22 -42.06
C HIS A 76 -11.89 -15.95 -43.20
N GLN A 77 -10.91 -16.79 -42.87
CA GLN A 77 -10.18 -17.60 -43.84
C GLN A 77 -11.10 -18.58 -44.57
N GLU A 78 -12.06 -19.19 -43.88
CA GLU A 78 -13.06 -20.08 -44.48
C GLU A 78 -14.06 -19.35 -45.40
N SER A 79 -14.42 -18.10 -45.07
CA SER A 79 -15.44 -17.33 -45.82
C SER A 79 -14.87 -16.56 -47.01
N GLY A 80 -13.66 -16.00 -46.87
CA GLY A 80 -13.04 -15.09 -47.85
C GLY A 80 -11.90 -15.71 -48.65
N GLY A 81 -11.33 -16.85 -48.22
CA GLY A 81 -10.15 -17.46 -48.84
C GLY A 81 -8.81 -16.75 -48.54
N ASP A 82 -8.87 -15.52 -48.04
CA ASP A 82 -7.72 -14.69 -47.70
C ASP A 82 -7.40 -14.66 -46.19
N ARG A 83 -6.20 -14.19 -45.85
CA ARG A 83 -5.72 -14.12 -44.46
C ARG A 83 -6.40 -13.00 -43.70
N PHE A 84 -6.53 -13.20 -42.39
CA PHE A 84 -7.05 -12.18 -41.50
C PHE A 84 -6.22 -10.87 -41.58
N PRO A 85 -6.86 -9.71 -41.73
CA PRO A 85 -6.21 -8.43 -42.07
C PRO A 85 -5.31 -7.85 -40.96
N ILE A 86 -5.40 -8.36 -39.73
CA ILE A 86 -4.63 -7.87 -38.57
C ILE A 86 -3.81 -9.01 -37.99
N ARG A 87 -2.51 -8.78 -37.73
CA ARG A 87 -1.73 -9.69 -36.91
C ARG A 87 -1.98 -9.39 -35.43
N PHE A 88 -2.29 -10.43 -34.68
CA PHE A 88 -2.42 -10.34 -33.23
C PHE A 88 -1.51 -11.33 -32.50
N ALA A 89 -1.10 -10.97 -31.29
CA ALA A 89 -0.38 -11.87 -30.38
C ALA A 89 -0.81 -11.61 -28.93
N ALA A 90 -0.44 -12.52 -28.04
CA ALA A 90 -0.66 -12.37 -26.60
C ALA A 90 0.66 -12.49 -25.84
N CYS A 91 0.85 -11.67 -24.80
CA CYS A 91 2.04 -11.70 -23.96
C CYS A 91 1.69 -11.32 -22.52
N THR A 92 2.15 -12.10 -21.55
CA THR A 92 1.89 -11.85 -20.12
C THR A 92 3.20 -11.61 -19.37
N SER A 93 3.06 -11.19 -18.12
CA SER A 93 4.17 -10.85 -17.23
C SER A 93 5.00 -12.06 -16.79
N HIS A 94 4.49 -13.27 -17.07
CA HIS A 94 5.15 -14.55 -16.85
C HIS A 94 5.76 -15.13 -18.13
N ALA A 95 5.63 -14.43 -19.27
CA ALA A 95 6.27 -14.85 -20.50
C ALA A 95 7.80 -14.79 -20.34
N PRO A 96 8.53 -15.77 -20.87
CA PRO A 96 9.98 -15.77 -20.79
C PRO A 96 10.57 -14.63 -21.64
N HIS A 97 11.78 -14.19 -21.30
CA HIS A 97 12.40 -13.00 -21.91
C HIS A 97 12.51 -13.11 -23.44
N GLU A 98 12.71 -14.31 -23.97
CA GLU A 98 12.81 -14.59 -25.40
C GLU A 98 11.53 -14.21 -26.17
N VAL A 99 10.36 -14.27 -25.53
CA VAL A 99 9.08 -13.82 -26.12
C VAL A 99 9.04 -12.30 -26.27
N HIS A 100 9.54 -11.56 -25.28
CA HIS A 100 9.62 -10.11 -25.34
C HIS A 100 10.60 -9.62 -26.42
N GLU A 101 11.75 -10.29 -26.56
CA GLU A 101 12.71 -10.01 -27.64
C GLU A 101 12.10 -10.26 -29.02
N ARG A 102 11.32 -11.34 -29.18
CA ARG A 102 10.58 -11.59 -30.43
C ARG A 102 9.55 -10.51 -30.75
N LEU A 103 8.81 -10.01 -29.76
CA LEU A 103 7.84 -8.93 -29.95
C LEU A 103 8.52 -7.61 -30.35
N ARG A 104 9.72 -7.36 -29.81
CA ARG A 104 10.55 -6.21 -30.17
C ARG A 104 11.02 -6.29 -31.63
N LEU A 105 11.45 -7.47 -32.09
CA LEU A 105 11.94 -7.68 -33.46
C LEU A 105 10.82 -7.72 -34.52
N ASP A 106 9.66 -8.29 -34.20
CA ASP A 106 8.54 -8.41 -35.14
C ASP A 106 7.18 -8.11 -34.46
N PRO A 107 6.87 -6.82 -34.21
CA PRO A 107 5.67 -6.42 -33.48
C PRO A 107 4.36 -6.71 -34.25
N PRO A 108 3.33 -7.28 -33.60
CA PRO A 108 1.98 -7.41 -34.19
C PRO A 108 1.25 -6.06 -34.23
N GLN A 109 0.17 -5.93 -35.01
CA GLN A 109 -0.68 -4.74 -34.96
C GLN A 109 -1.58 -4.71 -33.73
N LEU A 110 -2.05 -5.86 -33.24
CA LEU A 110 -2.88 -6.00 -32.04
C LEU A 110 -2.17 -6.87 -31.00
N LEU A 111 -2.11 -6.42 -29.75
CA LEU A 111 -1.43 -7.14 -28.68
C LEU A 111 -2.32 -7.29 -27.45
N LEU A 112 -2.54 -8.52 -27.00
CA LEU A 112 -3.27 -8.84 -25.79
C LEU A 112 -2.27 -9.04 -24.64
N THR A 113 -2.50 -8.40 -23.50
CA THR A 113 -1.55 -8.41 -22.40
C THR A 113 -2.21 -8.17 -21.04
N ASP A 114 -1.43 -8.26 -19.97
CA ASP A 114 -1.84 -7.87 -18.61
C ASP A 114 -1.32 -6.45 -18.27
N ALA A 115 -1.88 -5.84 -17.22
CA ALA A 115 -1.52 -4.48 -16.82
C ALA A 115 -0.04 -4.37 -16.40
N ALA A 116 0.49 -5.40 -15.73
CA ALA A 116 1.88 -5.45 -15.28
C ALA A 116 2.86 -5.39 -16.45
N THR A 117 2.62 -6.17 -17.50
CA THR A 117 3.44 -6.20 -18.71
C THR A 117 3.39 -4.87 -19.46
N LEU A 118 2.19 -4.29 -19.56
CA LEU A 118 2.01 -3.01 -20.20
C LEU A 118 2.81 -1.90 -19.50
N ASP A 119 2.81 -1.86 -18.17
CA ASP A 119 3.61 -0.90 -17.40
C ASP A 119 5.12 -1.17 -17.54
N ARG A 120 5.53 -2.45 -17.59
CA ARG A 120 6.92 -2.84 -17.86
C ARG A 120 7.43 -2.32 -19.19
N TRP A 121 6.63 -2.41 -20.25
CA TRP A 121 6.98 -1.84 -21.56
C TRP A 121 7.10 -0.32 -21.50
N LEU A 122 6.22 0.35 -20.77
CA LEU A 122 6.26 1.81 -20.63
C LEU A 122 7.52 2.29 -19.90
N MET A 123 7.95 1.55 -18.88
CA MET A 123 9.18 1.80 -18.13
C MET A 123 10.45 1.36 -18.88
N GLY A 124 10.32 0.73 -20.05
CA GLY A 124 11.46 0.35 -20.89
C GLY A 124 12.19 -0.93 -20.46
N TRP A 125 11.60 -1.77 -19.59
CA TRP A 125 12.22 -3.02 -19.13
C TRP A 125 12.50 -4.02 -20.26
N ALA A 126 11.67 -4.01 -21.30
CA ALA A 126 11.82 -4.85 -22.51
C ALA A 126 12.64 -4.16 -23.62
N GLY A 127 13.36 -3.09 -23.28
CA GLY A 127 14.19 -2.30 -24.19
C GLY A 127 13.50 -1.03 -24.70
N PRO A 128 14.29 0.01 -25.03
CA PRO A 128 13.77 1.30 -25.49
C PRO A 128 13.04 1.21 -26.84
N GLU A 129 13.46 0.29 -27.71
CA GLU A 129 12.88 0.11 -29.06
C GLU A 129 11.39 -0.30 -29.00
N LEU A 130 11.03 -1.22 -28.11
CA LEU A 130 9.63 -1.65 -27.95
C LEU A 130 8.78 -0.53 -27.34
N ARG A 131 9.33 0.19 -26.35
CA ARG A 131 8.67 1.35 -25.75
C ARG A 131 8.40 2.44 -26.78
N ASP A 132 9.41 2.82 -27.56
CA ASP A 132 9.28 3.86 -28.59
C ASP A 132 8.29 3.44 -29.68
N SER A 133 8.31 2.15 -30.07
CA SER A 133 7.34 1.57 -31.01
C SER A 133 5.90 1.70 -30.49
N LEU A 134 5.67 1.40 -29.20
CA LEU A 134 4.36 1.60 -28.56
C LEU A 134 3.97 3.08 -28.53
N LEU A 135 4.82 3.97 -28.01
CA LEU A 135 4.49 5.39 -27.85
C LEU A 135 4.26 6.12 -29.19
N CYS A 136 4.92 5.69 -30.27
CA CYS A 136 4.71 6.24 -31.62
C CYS A 136 3.55 5.55 -32.37
N GLY A 137 3.40 4.24 -32.19
CA GLY A 137 2.52 3.39 -32.97
C GLY A 137 1.08 3.37 -32.47
N LEU A 138 0.89 3.35 -31.15
CA LEU A 138 -0.37 3.04 -30.49
C LEU A 138 -1.47 4.05 -30.84
N ARG A 139 -2.67 3.53 -31.09
CA ARG A 139 -3.89 4.28 -31.41
C ARG A 139 -5.06 3.85 -30.54
N VAL A 140 -5.13 2.55 -30.21
CA VAL A 140 -6.21 1.97 -29.42
C VAL A 140 -5.63 1.35 -28.16
N LEU A 141 -6.16 1.72 -27.00
CA LEU A 141 -5.85 1.06 -25.73
C LEU A 141 -7.16 0.65 -25.08
N ALA A 142 -7.41 -0.65 -25.05
CA ALA A 142 -8.63 -1.20 -24.47
C ALA A 142 -8.32 -1.94 -23.19
N CYS A 143 -9.22 -1.86 -22.23
CA CYS A 143 -9.26 -2.78 -21.10
C CYS A 143 -10.48 -3.67 -21.30
N LEU A 144 -10.32 -5.00 -21.21
CA LEU A 144 -11.41 -5.97 -21.22
C LEU A 144 -11.86 -6.31 -19.80
N GLY A 145 -13.12 -6.68 -19.60
CA GLY A 145 -13.67 -7.06 -18.29
C GLY A 145 -14.85 -6.22 -17.84
N ASP A 146 -15.62 -6.80 -16.93
CA ASP A 146 -16.82 -6.19 -16.34
C ASP A 146 -16.44 -5.21 -15.23
N ALA A 147 -17.36 -4.34 -14.83
CA ALA A 147 -17.13 -3.39 -13.71
C ALA A 147 -16.69 -4.12 -12.41
N HIS A 148 -17.19 -5.33 -12.19
CA HIS A 148 -16.84 -6.19 -11.05
C HIS A 148 -15.43 -6.80 -11.14
N ASP A 149 -14.85 -6.90 -12.35
CA ASP A 149 -13.46 -7.35 -12.54
C ASP A 149 -12.46 -6.21 -12.26
N ARG A 150 -12.96 -5.00 -11.92
CA ARG A 150 -12.20 -3.74 -11.88
C ARG A 150 -12.57 -2.90 -10.66
N THR A 151 -12.48 -3.49 -9.49
CA THR A 151 -12.65 -2.79 -8.22
C THR A 151 -11.32 -2.66 -7.46
N GLY A 152 -11.31 -1.79 -6.46
CA GLY A 152 -10.17 -1.66 -5.55
C GLY A 152 -8.89 -1.08 -6.18
N LEU A 153 -7.75 -1.53 -5.65
CA LEU A 153 -6.42 -1.00 -5.97
C LEU A 153 -6.01 -1.29 -7.41
N GLN A 154 -6.31 -2.48 -7.93
CA GLN A 154 -5.92 -2.87 -9.30
C GLN A 154 -6.57 -1.99 -10.37
N ALA A 155 -7.85 -1.65 -10.18
CA ALA A 155 -8.56 -0.74 -11.05
C ALA A 155 -7.95 0.66 -11.02
N ALA A 156 -7.55 1.12 -9.85
CA ALA A 156 -6.91 2.41 -9.67
C ALA A 156 -5.53 2.48 -10.35
N GLU A 157 -4.69 1.47 -10.14
CA GLU A 157 -3.37 1.35 -10.78
C GLU A 157 -3.50 1.26 -12.31
N LEU A 158 -4.48 0.50 -12.82
CA LEU A 158 -4.77 0.43 -14.25
C LEU A 158 -5.26 1.77 -14.81
N ALA A 159 -6.15 2.46 -14.10
CA ALA A 159 -6.65 3.77 -14.51
C ALA A 159 -5.52 4.81 -14.58
N LEU A 160 -4.60 4.78 -13.63
CA LEU A 160 -3.40 5.61 -13.62
C LEU A 160 -2.45 5.23 -14.77
N LEU A 161 -2.26 3.94 -15.03
CA LEU A 161 -1.44 3.44 -16.15
C LEU A 161 -1.98 3.91 -17.51
N VAL A 162 -3.28 3.77 -17.76
CA VAL A 162 -3.92 4.24 -19.01
C VAL A 162 -3.69 5.73 -19.20
N ARG A 163 -3.75 6.53 -18.13
CA ARG A 163 -3.49 7.98 -18.19
C ARG A 163 -2.03 8.30 -18.52
N ARG A 164 -1.06 7.57 -17.96
CA ARG A 164 0.35 7.69 -18.37
C ARG A 164 0.55 7.40 -19.86
N TYR A 165 -0.10 6.37 -20.38
CA TYR A 165 -0.08 6.07 -21.82
C TYR A 165 -0.70 7.20 -22.66
N ARG A 166 -1.87 7.72 -22.26
CA ARG A 166 -2.49 8.87 -22.95
C ARG A 166 -1.57 10.08 -23.02
N MET A 167 -0.77 10.29 -21.98
CA MET A 167 0.16 11.40 -21.89
C MET A 167 1.43 11.21 -22.70
N GLN A 168 2.02 10.03 -22.66
CA GLN A 168 3.31 9.77 -23.30
C GLN A 168 3.19 9.33 -24.77
N CYS A 169 2.01 8.85 -25.20
CA CYS A 169 1.78 8.52 -26.61
C CYS A 169 1.76 9.78 -27.49
N ARG A 170 2.39 9.69 -28.66
CA ARG A 170 2.49 10.81 -29.63
C ARG A 170 1.17 11.14 -30.32
N HIS A 171 0.17 10.29 -30.17
CA HIS A 171 -1.13 10.40 -30.83
C HIS A 171 -2.24 10.22 -29.81
N ALA A 172 -3.38 10.87 -30.08
CA ALA A 172 -4.57 10.69 -29.26
C ALA A 172 -4.99 9.22 -29.25
N LEU A 173 -5.11 8.64 -28.06
CA LEU A 173 -5.51 7.25 -27.87
C LEU A 173 -7.03 7.14 -27.77
N SER A 174 -7.60 6.26 -28.59
CA SER A 174 -8.97 5.76 -28.43
C SER A 174 -8.98 4.73 -27.32
N CYS A 175 -9.54 5.10 -26.16
CA CYS A 175 -9.65 4.19 -25.02
C CYS A 175 -11.01 3.53 -24.93
N ILE A 176 -11.03 2.19 -24.86
CA ILE A 176 -12.25 1.39 -24.80
C ILE A 176 -12.32 0.68 -23.44
N GLY A 177 -13.45 0.79 -22.75
CA GLY A 177 -13.66 0.16 -21.44
C GLY A 177 -12.73 0.72 -20.36
N ASN A 178 -12.55 2.04 -20.27
CA ASN A 178 -11.65 2.63 -19.27
C ASN A 178 -12.13 2.32 -17.84
N PRO A 179 -11.27 1.85 -16.91
CA PRO A 179 -11.66 1.73 -15.51
C PRO A 179 -12.00 3.10 -14.91
N GLU A 180 -13.05 3.14 -14.10
CA GLU A 180 -13.34 4.32 -13.28
C GLU A 180 -12.30 4.39 -12.16
N PRO A 181 -11.68 5.57 -11.93
CA PRO A 181 -10.80 5.73 -10.80
C PRO A 181 -11.61 5.60 -9.49
N PRO A 182 -11.06 5.00 -8.42
CA PRO A 182 -11.74 4.98 -7.14
C PRO A 182 -11.91 6.40 -6.59
N ALA A 183 -12.91 6.58 -5.72
CA ALA A 183 -13.21 7.87 -5.10
C ALA A 183 -12.08 8.39 -4.21
N MET A 184 -11.24 7.49 -3.66
CA MET A 184 -10.00 7.81 -2.94
C MET A 184 -8.94 6.74 -3.19
N LEU A 185 -7.68 7.13 -3.11
CA LEU A 185 -6.50 6.28 -3.22
C LEU A 185 -5.69 6.39 -1.95
N HIS A 186 -4.92 5.37 -1.58
CA HIS A 186 -3.91 5.52 -0.52
C HIS A 186 -2.67 6.25 -1.09
N PRO A 187 -1.86 6.98 -0.29
CA PRO A 187 -0.64 7.64 -0.79
C PRO A 187 0.39 6.68 -1.38
N GLU A 188 0.44 5.43 -0.91
CA GLU A 188 1.42 4.45 -1.37
C GLU A 188 1.30 4.10 -2.87
N PRO A 189 0.12 3.70 -3.41
CA PRO A 189 -0.09 3.54 -4.85
C PRO A 189 0.26 4.77 -5.68
N LEU A 190 -0.04 5.97 -5.19
CA LEU A 190 0.29 7.22 -5.88
C LEU A 190 1.81 7.44 -5.93
N ARG A 191 2.52 7.14 -4.85
CA ARG A 191 3.99 7.18 -4.81
C ARG A 191 4.61 6.15 -5.75
N ALA A 192 4.11 4.92 -5.75
CA ALA A 192 4.56 3.88 -6.67
C ALA A 192 4.32 4.29 -8.14
N HIS A 193 3.19 4.96 -8.42
CA HIS A 193 2.91 5.53 -9.73
C HIS A 193 3.90 6.64 -10.11
N LEU A 194 4.24 7.55 -9.18
CA LEU A 194 5.25 8.59 -9.38
C LEU A 194 6.63 7.98 -9.67
N HIS A 195 7.02 6.91 -8.96
CA HIS A 195 8.27 6.20 -9.24
C HIS A 195 8.27 5.60 -10.65
N ALA A 196 7.20 4.91 -11.04
CA ALA A 196 7.10 4.33 -12.36
C ALA A 196 7.11 5.40 -13.47
N LEU A 197 6.45 6.53 -13.25
CA LEU A 197 6.51 7.70 -14.15
C LEU A 197 7.94 8.23 -14.28
N THR A 198 8.61 8.45 -13.15
CA THR A 198 9.99 8.93 -13.10
C THR A 198 10.93 8.00 -13.86
N VAL A 199 10.82 6.69 -13.60
CA VAL A 199 11.57 5.66 -14.32
C VAL A 199 11.26 5.66 -15.80
N SER A 200 10.01 5.88 -16.22
CA SER A 200 9.70 6.00 -17.65
C SER A 200 10.32 7.25 -18.28
N GLU A 201 10.33 8.40 -17.61
CA GLU A 201 10.93 9.63 -18.19
C GLU A 201 12.46 9.55 -18.26
N VAL A 202 13.11 9.02 -17.23
CA VAL A 202 14.57 8.93 -17.14
C VAL A 202 15.12 7.71 -17.90
N GLY A 203 14.33 6.64 -17.99
CA GLY A 203 14.81 5.29 -18.29
C GLY A 203 15.56 4.69 -17.10
N TRP A 204 15.83 3.39 -17.14
CA TRP A 204 16.75 2.76 -16.19
C TRP A 204 18.20 3.06 -16.58
N PRO A 205 18.92 3.91 -15.83
CA PRO A 205 20.28 4.31 -16.18
C PRO A 205 21.21 3.09 -16.16
N ALA A 206 22.06 2.95 -17.19
CA ALA A 206 23.02 1.86 -17.31
C ALA A 206 22.42 0.43 -17.31
N TRP A 207 21.11 0.28 -17.55
CA TRP A 207 20.50 -1.03 -17.72
C TRP A 207 21.08 -1.73 -18.96
N PRO A 208 21.72 -2.91 -18.83
CA PRO A 208 22.44 -3.53 -19.94
C PRO A 208 21.47 -4.29 -20.86
N TRP A 209 20.63 -3.59 -21.61
CA TRP A 209 19.77 -4.22 -22.62
C TRP A 209 20.55 -4.84 -23.80
N ARG A 210 21.88 -4.66 -23.86
CA ARG A 210 22.75 -5.10 -24.96
C ARG A 210 23.74 -6.22 -24.64
N VAL A 211 23.85 -6.67 -23.38
CA VAL A 211 24.85 -7.68 -22.97
C VAL A 211 24.15 -8.94 -22.51
N ASP A 212 23.73 -9.81 -23.45
CA ASP A 212 23.22 -11.20 -23.29
C ASP A 212 22.31 -11.52 -22.07
N GLY A 213 21.78 -10.50 -21.39
CA GLY A 213 21.59 -10.57 -19.95
C GLY A 213 20.12 -10.45 -19.59
N ARG A 214 19.57 -11.56 -19.11
CA ARG A 214 18.25 -11.59 -18.49
C ARG A 214 18.15 -10.51 -17.40
N PRO A 215 16.99 -9.85 -17.26
CA PRO A 215 16.81 -8.80 -16.26
C PRO A 215 17.11 -9.36 -14.87
N SER A 216 18.02 -8.73 -14.12
CA SER A 216 18.49 -9.23 -12.83
C SER A 216 18.61 -8.15 -11.78
N LEU A 217 18.29 -8.49 -10.52
CA LEU A 217 18.40 -7.58 -9.38
C LEU A 217 19.87 -7.26 -9.05
N SER A 218 20.81 -8.15 -9.40
CA SER A 218 22.24 -7.90 -9.21
C SER A 218 22.78 -6.75 -10.06
N ALA A 219 22.06 -6.35 -11.13
CA ALA A 219 22.43 -5.20 -11.95
C ALA A 219 22.33 -3.87 -11.18
N PHE A 220 21.50 -3.78 -10.14
CA PHE A 220 21.33 -2.55 -9.34
C PHE A 220 22.41 -2.37 -8.27
N VAL A 221 23.08 -3.46 -7.87
CA VAL A 221 24.03 -3.47 -6.75
C VAL A 221 25.46 -3.77 -7.20
N GLU A 222 26.41 -3.45 -6.34
CA GLU A 222 27.81 -3.80 -6.52
C GLU A 222 28.15 -5.08 -5.73
N GLU A 223 28.20 -6.22 -6.42
CA GLU A 223 28.42 -7.54 -5.80
C GLU A 223 29.81 -7.70 -5.17
N SER A 224 30.81 -6.90 -5.57
CA SER A 224 32.17 -6.96 -5.05
C SER A 224 32.32 -6.36 -3.66
N GLN A 225 31.38 -5.51 -3.23
CA GLN A 225 31.46 -4.84 -1.94
C GLN A 225 30.64 -5.56 -0.85
N PRO A 226 31.15 -5.65 0.38
CA PRO A 226 30.34 -6.12 1.50
C PRO A 226 29.17 -5.15 1.69
N GLY A 227 27.97 -5.70 1.83
CA GLY A 227 26.76 -4.87 1.96
C GLY A 227 25.91 -4.78 0.69
N LEU A 228 26.45 -5.10 -0.49
CA LEU A 228 25.73 -5.01 -1.77
C LEU A 228 25.07 -3.61 -1.98
N PRO A 229 25.82 -2.50 -1.84
CA PRO A 229 25.26 -1.16 -1.99
C PRO A 229 24.74 -0.93 -3.41
N LEU A 230 23.79 0.00 -3.57
CA LEU A 230 23.41 0.47 -4.90
C LEU A 230 24.62 1.03 -5.65
N ARG A 231 24.70 0.74 -6.95
CA ARG A 231 25.76 1.25 -7.82
C ARG A 231 25.79 2.78 -7.81
N PRO A 232 26.98 3.41 -7.72
CA PRO A 232 27.09 4.87 -7.64
C PRO A 232 26.55 5.56 -8.89
N GLU A 233 26.69 4.96 -10.08
CA GLU A 233 26.18 5.51 -11.34
C GLU A 233 24.65 5.58 -11.33
N LEU A 234 24.01 4.50 -10.87
CA LEU A 234 22.55 4.43 -10.74
C LEU A 234 22.06 5.45 -9.71
N ARG A 235 22.71 5.53 -8.54
CA ARG A 235 22.36 6.49 -7.49
C ARG A 235 22.51 7.94 -7.96
N ALA A 236 23.54 8.24 -8.74
CA ALA A 236 23.74 9.56 -9.33
C ALA A 236 22.69 9.88 -10.39
N ALA A 237 22.33 8.92 -11.25
CA ALA A 237 21.35 9.12 -12.30
C ALA A 237 19.91 9.28 -11.79
N LEU A 238 19.58 8.69 -10.63
CA LEU A 238 18.30 8.93 -9.94
C LEU A 238 18.24 10.28 -9.22
N ARG A 239 19.35 11.02 -9.11
CA ARG A 239 19.33 12.42 -8.65
C ARG A 239 18.99 13.33 -9.82
N LEU A 240 17.70 13.61 -9.95
CA LEU A 240 17.12 14.31 -11.09
C LEU A 240 17.54 15.78 -11.16
N ALA A 241 17.91 16.23 -12.35
CA ALA A 241 18.12 17.64 -12.65
C ALA A 241 16.79 18.43 -12.59
N PRO A 242 16.81 19.74 -12.27
CA PRO A 242 15.58 20.54 -12.11
C PRO A 242 14.62 20.46 -13.31
N GLN A 243 15.15 20.54 -14.53
CA GLN A 243 14.33 20.45 -15.75
C GLN A 243 13.58 19.12 -15.89
N MET A 244 14.16 18.03 -15.39
CA MET A 244 13.52 16.71 -15.41
C MET A 244 12.43 16.63 -14.33
N ARG A 245 12.68 17.23 -13.15
CA ARG A 245 11.68 17.34 -12.08
C ARG A 245 10.45 18.09 -12.55
N ASP A 246 10.62 19.25 -13.21
CA ASP A 246 9.51 20.04 -13.75
C ASP A 246 8.65 19.23 -14.73
N ARG A 247 9.30 18.43 -15.61
CA ARG A 247 8.60 17.55 -16.54
C ARG A 247 7.81 16.45 -15.83
N ILE A 248 8.42 15.80 -14.84
CA ILE A 248 7.76 14.77 -14.04
C ILE A 248 6.59 15.37 -13.27
N HIS A 249 6.75 16.56 -12.71
CA HIS A 249 5.71 17.28 -12.00
C HIS A 249 4.51 17.55 -12.91
N ALA A 250 4.75 18.15 -14.08
CA ALA A 250 3.71 18.42 -15.07
C ALA A 250 3.03 17.14 -15.58
N ALA A 251 3.80 16.08 -15.80
CA ALA A 251 3.27 14.79 -16.25
C ALA A 251 2.41 14.12 -15.17
N PHE A 252 2.83 14.18 -13.91
CA PHE A 252 2.10 13.62 -12.76
C PHE A 252 0.82 14.41 -12.49
N GLU A 253 0.87 15.74 -12.42
CA GLU A 253 -0.32 16.58 -12.26
C GLU A 253 -1.34 16.35 -13.38
N HIS A 254 -0.87 16.19 -14.62
CA HIS A 254 -1.76 15.89 -15.73
C HIS A 254 -2.37 14.49 -15.59
N SER A 255 -1.61 13.47 -15.20
CA SER A 255 -2.15 12.12 -15.01
C SER A 255 -3.20 12.05 -13.88
N LEU A 256 -3.21 13.02 -12.97
CA LEU A 256 -4.18 13.13 -11.88
C LEU A 256 -5.38 14.06 -12.19
N ARG A 257 -5.35 14.84 -13.28
CA ARG A 257 -6.34 15.92 -13.55
C ARG A 257 -7.80 15.45 -13.55
N ASP A 258 -8.04 14.26 -14.07
CA ASP A 258 -9.38 13.66 -14.21
C ASP A 258 -9.85 12.96 -12.93
N LEU A 259 -9.05 12.96 -11.86
CA LEU A 259 -9.45 12.42 -10.57
C LEU A 259 -10.32 13.43 -9.80
N PRO A 260 -11.24 12.94 -8.93
CA PRO A 260 -11.99 13.81 -8.03
C PRO A 260 -11.05 14.74 -7.25
N LEU A 261 -11.46 16.00 -7.05
CA LEU A 261 -10.66 17.01 -6.34
C LEU A 261 -10.15 16.51 -4.99
N GLN A 262 -10.95 15.71 -4.28
CA GLN A 262 -10.60 15.10 -2.99
C GLN A 262 -9.32 14.24 -3.05
N VAL A 263 -9.12 13.48 -4.13
CA VAL A 263 -7.90 12.69 -4.36
C VAL A 263 -6.71 13.59 -4.68
N ARG A 264 -6.95 14.70 -5.39
CA ARG A 264 -5.91 15.65 -5.79
C ARG A 264 -5.41 16.54 -4.66
N THR A 265 -6.28 16.96 -3.74
CA THR A 265 -5.97 18.04 -2.79
C THR A 265 -5.62 17.57 -1.38
N GLN A 266 -5.81 16.29 -1.04
CA GLN A 266 -5.58 15.79 0.32
C GLN A 266 -4.31 14.96 0.51
N GLN A 267 -3.62 14.53 -0.56
CA GLN A 267 -2.62 13.46 -0.44
C GLN A 267 -1.26 13.70 -1.10
N PHE A 268 -1.14 14.58 -2.10
CA PHE A 268 0.12 14.86 -2.78
C PHE A 268 0.14 16.32 -3.27
N ASP A 269 0.75 17.23 -2.50
CA ASP A 269 1.09 18.57 -2.97
C ASP A 269 2.48 18.59 -3.64
N HIS A 270 2.90 19.77 -4.10
CA HIS A 270 4.20 19.96 -4.75
C HIS A 270 5.37 19.52 -3.84
N ASP A 271 5.32 19.85 -2.55
CA ASP A 271 6.36 19.52 -1.59
C ASP A 271 6.45 18.01 -1.34
N HIS A 272 5.31 17.30 -1.32
CA HIS A 272 5.27 15.85 -1.21
C HIS A 272 5.87 15.16 -2.45
N VAL A 273 5.62 15.69 -3.65
CA VAL A 273 6.23 15.17 -4.89
C VAL A 273 7.75 15.37 -4.83
N GLU A 274 8.22 16.57 -4.50
CA GLU A 274 9.66 16.86 -4.40
C GLU A 274 10.33 15.98 -3.33
N HIS A 275 9.71 15.82 -2.16
CA HIS A 275 10.23 14.93 -1.12
C HIS A 275 10.30 13.47 -1.59
N ALA A 276 9.29 13.00 -2.33
CA ALA A 276 9.30 11.65 -2.89
C ALA A 276 10.39 11.48 -3.96
N LEU A 277 10.62 12.48 -4.81
CA LEU A 277 11.70 12.48 -5.80
C LEU A 277 13.09 12.51 -5.15
N ASP A 278 13.27 13.28 -4.08
CA ASP A 278 14.51 13.32 -3.30
C ASP A 278 14.79 11.99 -2.60
N ALA A 279 13.75 11.35 -2.07
CA ALA A 279 13.84 10.06 -1.39
C ALA A 279 13.98 8.87 -2.35
N LEU A 280 13.76 9.06 -3.66
CA LEU A 280 13.72 7.98 -4.66
C LEU A 280 14.93 7.03 -4.61
N PRO A 281 16.20 7.49 -4.56
CA PRO A 281 17.34 6.59 -4.51
C PRO A 281 17.39 5.78 -3.21
N GLN A 282 16.98 6.38 -2.10
CA GLN A 282 16.94 5.70 -0.80
C GLN A 282 15.81 4.68 -0.74
N GLN A 283 14.64 4.98 -1.32
CA GLN A 283 13.53 4.05 -1.36
C GLN A 283 13.82 2.85 -2.27
N LEU A 284 14.50 3.05 -3.40
CA LEU A 284 15.00 1.94 -4.21
C LEU A 284 16.01 1.08 -3.44
N ASP A 285 16.92 1.71 -2.70
CA ASP A 285 17.92 1.01 -1.88
C ASP A 285 17.25 0.11 -0.83
N GLN A 286 16.24 0.65 -0.14
CA GLN A 286 15.46 -0.08 0.88
C GLN A 286 14.63 -1.21 0.28
N ALA A 287 14.07 -1.03 -0.93
CA ALA A 287 13.32 -2.08 -1.61
C ALA A 287 14.17 -3.33 -1.88
N LEU A 288 15.50 -3.20 -1.98
CA LEU A 288 16.41 -4.33 -2.21
C LEU A 288 16.84 -5.06 -0.93
N ASP A 289 16.51 -4.56 0.26
CA ASP A 289 17.03 -5.10 1.53
C ASP A 289 16.67 -6.57 1.76
N ARG A 290 15.45 -6.99 1.40
CA ARG A 290 15.06 -8.40 1.51
C ARG A 290 15.82 -9.30 0.55
N TRP A 291 16.02 -8.84 -0.69
CA TRP A 291 16.85 -9.55 -1.65
C TRP A 291 18.29 -9.67 -1.16
N ARG A 292 18.86 -8.61 -0.56
CA ARG A 292 20.20 -8.65 0.05
C ARG A 292 20.27 -9.66 1.18
N ALA A 293 19.26 -9.73 2.04
CA ALA A 293 19.22 -10.71 3.13
C ALA A 293 19.22 -12.14 2.59
N LEU A 294 18.37 -12.45 1.59
CA LEU A 294 18.35 -13.75 0.92
C LEU A 294 19.69 -14.07 0.24
N TYR A 295 20.26 -13.10 -0.49
CA TYR A 295 21.53 -13.27 -1.20
C TYR A 295 22.68 -13.55 -0.24
N ARG A 296 22.82 -12.75 0.82
CA ARG A 296 23.90 -12.94 1.80
C ARG A 296 23.74 -14.24 2.56
N ALA A 297 22.52 -14.64 2.92
CA ALA A 297 22.26 -15.91 3.58
C ALA A 297 22.61 -17.11 2.67
N ALA A 298 22.25 -17.05 1.39
CA ALA A 298 22.63 -18.07 0.41
C ALA A 298 24.15 -18.09 0.19
N TYR A 299 24.79 -16.93 0.04
CA TYR A 299 26.24 -16.81 -0.14
C TYR A 299 27.02 -17.34 1.08
N ALA A 300 26.62 -16.97 2.30
CA ALA A 300 27.23 -17.47 3.53
C ALA A 300 27.07 -18.99 3.67
N THR A 301 25.90 -19.53 3.29
CA THR A 301 25.68 -20.99 3.27
C THR A 301 26.60 -21.68 2.28
N HIS A 302 26.77 -21.11 1.08
CA HIS A 302 27.67 -21.62 0.04
C HIS A 302 29.13 -21.61 0.49
N GLU A 303 29.63 -20.48 0.98
CA GLU A 303 31.01 -20.32 1.45
C GLU A 303 31.33 -21.27 2.62
N HIS A 304 30.43 -21.35 3.61
CA HIS A 304 30.63 -22.24 4.76
C HIS A 304 30.63 -23.72 4.40
N ALA A 305 29.76 -24.14 3.48
CA ALA A 305 29.75 -25.51 2.97
C ALA A 305 31.03 -25.82 2.18
N THR A 306 31.45 -24.88 1.32
CA THR A 306 32.69 -24.98 0.53
C THR A 306 33.92 -25.11 1.43
N TYR A 307 34.03 -24.24 2.44
CA TYR A 307 35.13 -24.28 3.42
C TYR A 307 35.21 -25.62 4.14
N LYS A 308 34.08 -26.21 4.56
CA LYS A 308 34.06 -27.52 5.23
C LYS A 308 34.48 -28.67 4.33
N LEU A 309 34.10 -28.62 3.05
CA LEU A 309 34.47 -29.63 2.05
C LEU A 309 35.96 -29.54 1.69
N GLN A 310 36.49 -28.33 1.55
CA GLN A 310 37.88 -28.10 1.16
C GLN A 310 38.89 -28.44 2.26
N ASN A 311 38.54 -28.26 3.54
CA ASN A 311 39.45 -28.52 4.65
C ASN A 311 39.59 -30.01 5.03
N GLU A 312 39.02 -30.93 4.25
CA GLU A 312 39.02 -32.39 4.52
C GLU A 312 38.61 -32.79 5.95
N LEU A 313 37.93 -31.90 6.68
CA LEU A 313 37.43 -32.13 8.05
C LEU A 313 36.38 -33.26 8.10
N LEU A 314 35.92 -33.70 6.93
CA LEU A 314 34.88 -34.69 6.73
C LEU A 314 35.43 -35.83 5.87
N SER A 315 35.13 -37.07 6.28
CA SER A 315 35.41 -38.25 5.45
C SER A 315 34.70 -38.12 4.10
N SER A 316 35.44 -38.32 3.01
CA SER A 316 35.00 -38.12 1.62
C SER A 316 33.78 -38.96 1.20
N ARG A 317 33.47 -40.04 1.94
CA ARG A 317 32.26 -40.89 1.74
C ARG A 317 31.29 -40.88 2.93
N GLY A 318 31.52 -40.02 3.92
CA GLY A 318 30.64 -39.90 5.08
C GLY A 318 29.34 -39.16 4.75
N LYS A 319 28.25 -39.53 5.43
CA LYS A 319 26.95 -38.84 5.35
C LYS A 319 27.09 -37.32 5.52
N ALA A 320 27.96 -36.88 6.43
CA ALA A 320 28.22 -35.46 6.68
C ALA A 320 28.83 -34.71 5.48
N CYS A 321 29.66 -35.37 4.66
CA CYS A 321 30.22 -34.79 3.43
C CYS A 321 29.11 -34.60 2.38
N LEU A 322 28.29 -35.63 2.15
CA LEU A 322 27.14 -35.57 1.26
C LEU A 322 26.14 -34.47 1.68
N ASP A 323 25.91 -34.32 2.98
CA ASP A 323 25.06 -33.25 3.52
C ASP A 323 25.63 -31.85 3.25
N GLN A 324 26.96 -31.66 3.38
CA GLN A 324 27.58 -30.37 3.02
C GLN A 324 27.56 -30.11 1.53
N GLN A 325 27.80 -31.13 0.70
CA GLN A 325 27.71 -31.01 -0.76
C GLN A 325 26.30 -30.62 -1.20
N ARG A 326 25.27 -31.26 -0.62
CA ARG A 326 23.87 -30.88 -0.86
C ARG A 326 23.62 -29.42 -0.52
N ARG A 327 24.08 -28.95 0.65
CA ARG A 327 23.93 -27.54 1.07
C ARG A 327 24.65 -26.56 0.13
N GLN A 328 25.82 -26.94 -0.37
CA GLN A 328 26.57 -26.16 -1.36
C GLN A 328 25.78 -26.03 -2.67
N ASP A 329 25.29 -27.16 -3.20
CA ASP A 329 24.51 -27.20 -4.45
C ASP A 329 23.19 -26.43 -4.34
N GLU A 330 22.49 -26.57 -3.21
CA GLU A 330 21.27 -25.80 -2.90
C GLU A 330 21.55 -24.30 -2.85
N ALA A 331 22.60 -23.89 -2.14
CA ALA A 331 22.97 -22.48 -2.01
C ALA A 331 23.42 -21.87 -3.35
N ALA A 332 24.20 -22.61 -4.15
CA ALA A 332 24.59 -22.20 -5.50
C ALA A 332 23.36 -22.00 -6.39
N ARG A 333 22.35 -22.88 -6.27
CA ARG A 333 21.09 -22.75 -7.01
C ARG A 333 20.28 -21.54 -6.57
N GLN A 334 20.17 -21.28 -5.26
CA GLN A 334 19.51 -20.08 -4.74
C GLN A 334 20.16 -18.81 -5.30
N LEU A 335 21.49 -18.73 -5.31
CA LEU A 335 22.22 -17.58 -5.90
C LEU A 335 21.93 -17.41 -7.39
N ARG A 336 21.82 -18.51 -8.15
CA ARG A 336 21.44 -18.44 -9.57
C ARG A 336 20.02 -17.89 -9.76
N TRP A 337 19.08 -18.22 -8.88
CA TRP A 337 17.73 -17.67 -8.91
C TRP A 337 17.64 -16.22 -8.51
N LEU A 338 18.33 -15.82 -7.44
CA LEU A 338 18.41 -14.43 -7.03
C LEU A 338 19.06 -13.53 -8.10
N ARG A 339 19.86 -14.12 -9.00
CA ARG A 339 20.45 -13.48 -10.17
C ARG A 339 19.65 -13.66 -11.47
N ASN A 340 18.51 -14.34 -11.47
CA ASN A 340 17.73 -14.70 -12.67
C ASN A 340 18.55 -15.42 -13.77
N ALA A 341 19.55 -16.21 -13.37
CA ALA A 341 20.44 -16.95 -14.25
C ALA A 341 19.93 -18.37 -14.61
N CYS A 342 18.68 -18.70 -14.28
CA CYS A 342 18.04 -19.98 -14.62
C CYS A 342 16.82 -19.74 -15.51
N SER A 343 16.54 -20.66 -16.45
CA SER A 343 15.28 -20.68 -17.21
C SER A 343 14.08 -20.97 -16.31
N ASP A 344 14.28 -21.83 -15.32
CA ASP A 344 13.23 -22.29 -14.42
C ASP A 344 13.08 -21.36 -13.19
N ALA A 345 13.73 -20.19 -13.22
CA ALA A 345 13.52 -19.16 -12.21
C ALA A 345 12.06 -18.68 -12.34
N GLY A 346 11.28 -18.82 -11.28
CA GLY A 346 9.95 -18.22 -11.21
C GLY A 346 10.02 -16.69 -11.36
N PRO A 347 8.88 -16.04 -11.65
CA PRO A 347 8.82 -14.58 -11.83
C PRO A 347 9.14 -13.78 -10.55
N GLU A 348 9.24 -14.45 -9.40
CA GLU A 348 9.43 -13.85 -8.07
C GLU A 348 10.63 -12.88 -7.99
N PHE A 349 11.73 -13.22 -8.69
CA PHE A 349 12.96 -12.42 -8.68
C PHE A 349 13.15 -11.60 -9.95
N ASP A 350 12.20 -11.62 -10.90
CA ASP A 350 12.17 -10.65 -11.99
C ASP A 350 12.16 -9.23 -11.38
N PRO A 351 13.06 -8.32 -11.78
CA PRO A 351 13.22 -7.03 -11.12
C PRO A 351 11.95 -6.20 -11.05
N ALA A 352 11.15 -6.18 -12.12
CA ALA A 352 9.90 -5.43 -12.13
C ALA A 352 8.86 -6.08 -11.21
N HIS A 353 8.75 -7.41 -11.21
CA HIS A 353 7.90 -8.14 -10.27
C HIS A 353 8.31 -7.92 -8.82
N PHE A 354 9.61 -8.05 -8.52
CA PHE A 354 10.16 -7.93 -7.18
C PHE A 354 9.96 -6.51 -6.62
N LEU A 355 10.28 -5.47 -7.40
CA LEU A 355 10.09 -4.08 -6.98
C LEU A 355 8.62 -3.71 -6.81
N ALA A 356 7.72 -4.31 -7.61
CA ALA A 356 6.28 -4.18 -7.42
C ALA A 356 5.81 -4.86 -6.12
N ALA A 357 6.32 -6.07 -5.84
CA ALA A 357 6.05 -6.80 -4.61
C ALA A 357 6.55 -6.03 -3.37
N GLU A 358 7.71 -5.38 -3.42
CA GLU A 358 8.21 -4.57 -2.30
C GLU A 358 7.53 -3.18 -2.19
N GLY A 359 6.62 -2.85 -3.11
CA GLY A 359 5.84 -1.60 -3.08
C GLY A 359 6.57 -0.38 -3.65
N PHE A 360 7.72 -0.57 -4.31
CA PHE A 360 8.44 0.49 -5.00
C PHE A 360 7.78 0.86 -6.34
N LEU A 361 7.23 -0.14 -7.06
CA LEU A 361 6.48 0.02 -8.30
C LEU A 361 5.00 -0.37 -8.13
N PRO A 362 4.11 0.03 -9.06
CA PRO A 362 2.71 -0.37 -9.04
C PRO A 362 2.57 -1.89 -9.07
N SER A 363 1.62 -2.42 -8.28
CA SER A 363 1.52 -3.85 -8.02
C SER A 363 0.86 -4.63 -9.15
N HIS A 364 -0.16 -4.06 -9.81
CA HIS A 364 -0.94 -4.70 -10.87
C HIS A 364 -1.40 -6.13 -10.51
N GLY A 365 -1.81 -6.33 -9.25
CA GLY A 365 -2.26 -7.63 -8.73
C GLY A 365 -1.16 -8.51 -8.12
N VAL A 366 0.10 -8.08 -8.15
CA VAL A 366 1.19 -8.70 -7.39
C VAL A 366 0.97 -8.44 -5.89
N ARG A 367 1.19 -9.48 -5.08
CA ARG A 367 1.04 -9.36 -3.62
C ARG A 367 2.13 -8.47 -3.05
N ARG A 368 1.76 -7.53 -2.18
CA ARG A 368 2.73 -6.67 -1.50
C ARG A 368 3.43 -7.44 -0.39
N GLN A 369 4.71 -7.14 -0.24
CA GLN A 369 5.62 -7.62 0.79
C GLN A 369 5.43 -9.10 1.17
N PRO A 370 5.46 -10.04 0.19
CA PRO A 370 5.28 -11.45 0.49
C PRO A 370 6.45 -11.98 1.33
N LEU A 371 6.21 -13.10 2.00
CA LEU A 371 7.26 -13.90 2.61
C LEU A 371 7.64 -15.02 1.65
N ARG A 372 8.93 -15.20 1.43
CA ARG A 372 9.49 -16.17 0.53
C ARG A 372 9.99 -17.36 1.32
N VAL A 373 9.61 -18.56 0.90
CA VAL A 373 10.07 -19.81 1.51
C VAL A 373 10.83 -20.60 0.47
N PHE A 374 12.07 -20.97 0.78
CA PHE A 374 12.81 -21.93 -0.01
C PHE A 374 12.46 -23.35 0.45
N LEU A 375 11.89 -24.14 -0.45
CA LEU A 375 11.57 -25.55 -0.28
C LEU A 375 12.76 -26.39 -0.75
N SER A 376 13.56 -26.92 0.17
CA SER A 376 14.59 -27.90 -0.15
C SER A 376 13.94 -29.24 -0.50
N SER A 377 14.37 -29.87 -1.60
CA SER A 377 13.91 -31.20 -2.01
C SER A 377 14.98 -32.24 -1.74
N ALA A 378 14.57 -33.42 -1.28
CA ALA A 378 15.47 -34.57 -1.08
C ALA A 378 16.02 -35.09 -2.42
N CYS A 379 15.18 -35.05 -3.47
CA CYS A 379 15.48 -35.55 -4.80
C CYS A 379 15.00 -34.54 -5.86
N GLY A 380 15.75 -33.46 -6.07
CA GLY A 380 15.49 -32.53 -7.17
C GLY A 380 15.88 -31.09 -6.91
N PRO A 381 15.52 -30.18 -7.83
CA PRO A 381 15.59 -28.73 -7.60
C PRO A 381 14.72 -28.36 -6.39
N GLY A 382 15.30 -27.79 -5.34
CA GLY A 382 14.49 -27.04 -4.35
C GLY A 382 13.86 -25.80 -5.01
N GLN A 383 12.76 -25.24 -4.47
CA GLN A 383 11.98 -24.14 -5.06
C GLN A 383 11.55 -23.01 -4.14
N PHE A 384 11.44 -21.78 -4.67
CA PHE A 384 10.87 -20.66 -3.93
C PHE A 384 9.36 -20.57 -4.11
N ILE A 385 8.66 -20.38 -3.00
CA ILE A 385 7.23 -20.07 -2.98
C ILE A 385 6.99 -18.79 -2.20
N SER A 386 5.93 -18.07 -2.54
CA SER A 386 5.53 -16.83 -1.87
C SER A 386 4.24 -17.01 -1.08
N ARG A 387 4.19 -16.39 0.10
CA ARG A 387 3.02 -16.40 1.00
C ARG A 387 2.64 -14.99 1.45
N PRO A 388 1.33 -14.66 1.49
CA PRO A 388 0.87 -13.39 2.05
C PRO A 388 1.28 -13.24 3.51
N ARG A 389 1.67 -12.04 3.92
CA ARG A 389 1.89 -11.72 5.34
C ARG A 389 0.64 -11.94 6.19
N ALA A 390 -0.53 -11.61 5.65
CA ALA A 390 -1.80 -11.74 6.35
C ALA A 390 -2.24 -13.18 6.66
N THR A 391 -1.65 -14.20 6.02
CA THR A 391 -1.90 -15.61 6.35
C THR A 391 -0.63 -16.33 6.80
N ALA A 392 0.49 -15.61 6.83
CA ALA A 392 1.80 -16.17 7.04
C ALA A 392 1.90 -16.96 8.33
N LEU A 393 1.43 -16.42 9.46
CA LEU A 393 1.61 -17.10 10.76
C LEU A 393 0.81 -18.40 10.87
N HIS A 394 -0.23 -18.59 10.06
CA HIS A 394 -0.97 -19.85 10.02
C HIS A 394 -0.20 -20.96 9.30
N GLU A 395 0.68 -20.60 8.34
CA GLU A 395 1.42 -21.56 7.49
C GLU A 395 2.92 -21.62 7.79
N LEU A 396 3.50 -20.52 8.24
CA LEU A 396 4.94 -20.27 8.41
C LEU A 396 5.33 -20.15 9.88
N GLY A 397 4.54 -20.75 10.77
CA GLY A 397 4.92 -20.88 12.17
C GLY A 397 6.02 -21.93 12.38
N PRO A 398 6.65 -21.96 13.55
CA PRO A 398 7.79 -22.84 13.82
C PRO A 398 7.42 -24.30 13.68
N LEU A 399 8.20 -25.03 12.86
CA LEU A 399 8.00 -26.44 12.55
C LEU A 399 6.65 -26.74 11.88
N ALA A 400 6.00 -25.74 11.30
CA ALA A 400 4.79 -25.95 10.52
C ALA A 400 5.05 -26.86 9.30
N LEU A 401 4.06 -27.67 8.97
CA LEU A 401 4.06 -28.52 7.78
C LEU A 401 3.33 -27.81 6.63
N LEU A 402 4.06 -27.53 5.57
CA LEU A 402 3.57 -26.88 4.36
C LEU A 402 3.42 -27.92 3.25
N HIS A 403 2.21 -28.02 2.71
CA HIS A 403 1.94 -28.90 1.56
C HIS A 403 2.02 -28.11 0.27
N HIS A 404 2.81 -28.58 -0.69
CA HIS A 404 2.96 -27.96 -1.99
C HIS A 404 3.24 -29.00 -3.06
N GLU A 405 2.49 -28.97 -4.16
CA GLU A 405 2.62 -29.89 -5.30
C GLU A 405 2.60 -31.38 -4.90
N GLY A 406 1.78 -31.74 -3.91
CA GLY A 406 1.65 -33.12 -3.42
C GLY A 406 2.77 -33.60 -2.50
N ARG A 407 3.74 -32.73 -2.17
CA ARG A 407 4.82 -32.98 -1.21
C ARG A 407 4.62 -32.19 0.08
N CYS A 408 5.21 -32.67 1.16
CA CYS A 408 5.15 -32.05 2.47
C CYS A 408 6.54 -31.50 2.86
N TYR A 409 6.57 -30.27 3.37
CA TYR A 409 7.78 -29.56 3.74
C TYR A 409 7.66 -29.03 5.16
N ARG A 410 8.67 -29.28 6.00
CA ARG A 410 8.74 -28.75 7.37
C ARG A 410 9.53 -27.47 7.42
N LEU A 411 9.00 -26.43 8.04
CA LEU A 411 9.71 -25.17 8.27
C LEU A 411 10.84 -25.36 9.30
N THR A 412 12.11 -25.21 8.88
CA THR A 412 13.27 -25.50 9.75
C THR A 412 13.99 -24.26 10.26
N ARG A 413 14.04 -23.19 9.45
CA ARG A 413 14.76 -21.95 9.82
C ARG A 413 14.16 -20.70 9.19
N PHE A 414 14.40 -19.57 9.83
CA PHE A 414 14.25 -18.24 9.25
C PHE A 414 15.57 -17.67 8.74
N VAL A 415 15.48 -16.87 7.68
CA VAL A 415 16.56 -16.06 7.15
C VAL A 415 16.64 -14.79 7.98
N LEU A 416 17.59 -14.75 8.90
CA LEU A 416 17.82 -13.61 9.77
C LEU A 416 18.87 -12.66 9.15
N PRO A 417 18.78 -11.35 9.40
CA PRO A 417 19.80 -10.40 8.96
C PRO A 417 21.12 -10.59 9.71
N ASP A 418 22.23 -10.21 9.09
CA ASP A 418 23.60 -10.39 9.63
C ASP A 418 23.81 -9.69 10.99
N ALA A 419 23.12 -8.58 11.23
CA ALA A 419 23.16 -7.85 12.49
C ALA A 419 22.45 -8.59 13.65
N GLY A 420 21.86 -9.75 13.37
CA GLY A 420 21.00 -10.49 14.27
C GLY A 420 19.54 -10.00 14.23
N PRO A 421 18.61 -10.82 14.70
CA PRO A 421 17.19 -10.48 14.72
C PRO A 421 16.93 -9.30 15.66
N ALA A 422 16.23 -8.29 15.16
CA ALA A 422 15.77 -7.17 15.97
C ALA A 422 14.57 -7.60 16.84
N LEU A 423 14.87 -8.12 18.03
CA LEU A 423 13.85 -8.43 19.03
C LEU A 423 13.26 -7.12 19.57
N THR A 424 11.95 -6.99 19.44
CA THR A 424 11.21 -5.82 19.90
C THR A 424 10.33 -6.18 21.10
N ALA A 425 9.87 -5.15 21.80
CA ALA A 425 8.91 -5.29 22.87
C ALA A 425 7.77 -4.30 22.64
N ALA A 426 6.56 -4.65 23.06
CA ALA A 426 5.37 -3.86 22.87
C ALA A 426 4.41 -3.99 24.07
N LYS A 427 3.54 -3.00 24.25
CA LYS A 427 2.49 -3.02 25.30
C LYS A 427 1.12 -3.11 24.62
N LEU A 428 0.39 -4.19 24.88
CA LEU A 428 -0.92 -4.47 24.32
C LEU A 428 -2.02 -3.93 25.24
N CYS A 429 -2.98 -3.19 24.68
CA CYS A 429 -4.22 -2.83 25.36
C CYS A 429 -5.27 -3.94 25.16
N ARG A 430 -5.65 -4.62 26.24
CA ARG A 430 -6.64 -5.71 26.19
C ARG A 430 -8.06 -5.24 25.91
N SER A 431 -8.39 -3.96 26.14
CA SER A 431 -9.74 -3.45 25.88
C SER A 431 -10.04 -3.24 24.40
N CYS A 432 -9.08 -2.74 23.62
CA CYS A 432 -9.30 -2.42 22.21
C CYS A 432 -8.38 -3.16 21.22
N GLY A 433 -7.34 -3.85 21.69
CA GLY A 433 -6.35 -4.53 20.84
C GLY A 433 -5.27 -3.63 20.24
N CYS A 434 -5.12 -2.39 20.73
CA CYS A 434 -4.06 -1.48 20.32
C CYS A 434 -2.70 -1.93 20.89
N LEU A 435 -1.70 -2.07 20.02
CA LEU A 435 -0.33 -2.44 20.33
C LEU A 435 0.57 -1.20 20.30
N LEU A 436 1.08 -0.83 21.47
CA LEU A 436 1.96 0.33 21.66
C LEU A 436 3.42 -0.11 21.52
N GLU A 437 4.10 0.44 20.53
CA GLU A 437 5.48 0.10 20.19
C GLU A 437 6.46 1.20 20.61
N ALA A 438 7.75 0.87 20.65
CA ALA A 438 8.84 1.83 20.86
C ALA A 438 8.59 2.78 22.05
N GLY A 439 8.52 4.10 21.80
CA GLY A 439 8.29 5.14 22.81
C GLY A 439 6.87 5.14 23.39
N GLN A 440 5.87 4.65 22.65
CA GLN A 440 4.47 4.63 23.10
C GLN A 440 4.23 3.68 24.27
N ARG A 441 5.14 2.71 24.50
CA ARG A 441 5.05 1.78 25.62
C ARG A 441 4.98 2.47 26.98
N GLN A 442 5.56 3.67 27.09
CA GLN A 442 5.57 4.45 28.31
C GLN A 442 4.26 5.20 28.56
N ARG A 443 3.30 5.15 27.62
CA ARG A 443 2.00 5.81 27.80
C ARG A 443 1.17 5.12 28.89
N GLU A 444 0.54 5.96 29.70
CA GLU A 444 -0.39 5.55 30.76
C GLU A 444 -1.83 5.43 30.24
N THR A 445 -2.16 6.06 29.11
CA THR A 445 -3.49 6.00 28.49
C THR A 445 -3.42 5.47 27.06
N CYS A 446 -4.45 4.71 26.67
CA CYS A 446 -4.56 4.23 25.30
C CYS A 446 -4.96 5.38 24.36
N PRO A 447 -4.22 5.62 23.25
CA PRO A 447 -4.53 6.69 22.31
C PRO A 447 -5.84 6.48 21.54
N VAL A 448 -6.38 5.26 21.52
CA VAL A 448 -7.58 4.92 20.73
C VAL A 448 -8.83 4.88 21.59
N CYS A 449 -8.83 4.09 22.67
CA CYS A 449 -10.00 3.93 23.52
C CYS A 449 -9.99 4.83 24.77
N GLY A 450 -8.89 5.54 25.06
CA GLY A 450 -8.78 6.44 26.21
C GLY A 450 -8.69 5.77 27.59
N VAL A 451 -8.70 4.44 27.67
CA VAL A 451 -8.64 3.69 28.94
C VAL A 451 -7.25 3.82 29.59
N SER A 452 -7.22 3.88 30.93
CA SER A 452 -6.00 3.80 31.74
C SER A 452 -5.34 2.42 31.59
N LEU A 453 -4.11 2.42 31.09
CA LEU A 453 -3.29 1.22 30.92
C LEU A 453 -2.52 0.84 32.19
N SER A 454 -2.58 1.67 33.22
CA SER A 454 -1.97 1.42 34.53
C SER A 454 -2.81 0.45 35.38
N ASP A 455 -4.08 0.25 34.99
CA ASP A 455 -5.01 -0.60 35.70
C ASP A 455 -4.66 -2.09 35.49
N ALA A 456 -4.73 -2.87 36.57
CA ALA A 456 -4.38 -4.29 36.54
C ALA A 456 -5.28 -5.08 35.57
N GLY A 457 -4.66 -5.84 34.67
CA GLY A 457 -5.38 -6.69 33.70
C GLY A 457 -5.88 -5.96 32.45
N VAL A 458 -5.70 -4.65 32.34
CA VAL A 458 -6.08 -3.86 31.15
C VAL A 458 -4.96 -3.81 30.11
N SER A 459 -3.71 -3.87 30.53
CA SER A 459 -2.55 -3.91 29.64
C SER A 459 -1.66 -5.13 29.88
N GLU A 460 -0.97 -5.55 28.83
CA GLU A 460 -0.03 -6.67 28.84
C GLU A 460 1.26 -6.26 28.14
N VAL A 461 2.42 -6.56 28.73
CA VAL A 461 3.72 -6.25 28.12
C VAL A 461 4.27 -7.52 27.46
N LEU A 462 4.50 -7.41 26.15
CA LEU A 462 5.05 -8.48 25.32
C LEU A 462 6.55 -8.22 25.09
N HIS A 463 7.37 -9.21 25.40
CA HIS A 463 8.81 -9.20 25.18
C HIS A 463 9.21 -10.20 24.09
N ASP A 464 10.41 -10.01 23.54
CA ASP A 464 11.04 -10.89 22.56
C ASP A 464 10.16 -11.14 21.33
N LEU A 465 9.54 -10.07 20.81
CA LEU A 465 8.76 -10.08 19.58
C LEU A 465 9.69 -10.09 18.38
N LEU A 466 9.58 -11.12 17.55
CA LEU A 466 10.32 -11.29 16.31
C LEU A 466 9.37 -11.11 15.12
N GLU A 467 9.73 -10.20 14.21
CA GLU A 467 9.04 -10.10 12.92
C GLU A 467 9.29 -11.36 12.10
N VAL A 468 8.23 -11.92 11.54
CA VAL A 468 8.32 -13.08 10.65
C VAL A 468 9.17 -12.70 9.43
N ALA A 469 10.08 -13.60 9.07
CA ALA A 469 11.06 -13.40 8.01
C ALA A 469 10.90 -14.44 6.91
N ASP A 470 11.64 -14.27 5.83
CA ASP A 470 11.77 -15.30 4.79
C ASP A 470 12.33 -16.58 5.42
N ALA A 471 11.96 -17.73 4.87
CA ALA A 471 12.14 -19.00 5.56
C ALA A 471 12.71 -20.09 4.65
N HIS A 472 13.12 -21.18 5.28
CA HIS A 472 13.56 -22.39 4.62
C HIS A 472 12.80 -23.57 5.19
N ALA A 473 12.32 -24.43 4.30
CA ALA A 473 11.63 -25.65 4.63
C ALA A 473 12.33 -26.85 3.97
N GLU A 474 12.30 -27.99 4.63
CA GLU A 474 12.90 -29.24 4.15
C GLU A 474 11.80 -30.26 3.86
N GLU A 475 11.92 -30.98 2.73
CA GLU A 475 11.00 -32.06 2.36
C GLU A 475 11.01 -33.18 3.42
N VAL A 476 9.83 -33.70 3.72
CA VAL A 476 9.64 -34.76 4.71
C VAL A 476 8.73 -35.84 4.13
N ASP A 477 9.20 -37.10 4.16
CA ASP A 477 8.44 -38.25 3.67
C ASP A 477 7.28 -38.64 4.60
N ALA A 478 7.46 -38.50 5.92
CA ALA A 478 6.44 -38.78 6.93
C ALA A 478 6.55 -37.83 8.13
N PRO A 479 5.42 -37.33 8.67
CA PRO A 479 5.44 -36.53 9.89
C PRO A 479 6.02 -37.34 11.05
N SER A 480 6.97 -36.74 11.73
CA SER A 480 7.68 -37.23 12.91
C SER A 480 7.04 -36.68 14.21
N PRO A 481 7.40 -37.19 15.40
CA PRO A 481 6.89 -36.64 16.67
C PRO A 481 7.24 -35.16 16.86
N ALA A 482 8.35 -34.69 16.27
CA ALA A 482 8.72 -33.27 16.28
C ALA A 482 7.77 -32.38 15.45
N ASP A 483 7.01 -32.99 14.54
CA ASP A 483 5.98 -32.32 13.73
C ASP A 483 4.63 -32.22 14.42
N GLU A 484 4.39 -33.02 15.47
CA GLU A 484 3.11 -33.00 16.18
C GLU A 484 2.82 -31.60 16.73
N ALA A 485 3.85 -30.90 17.24
CA ALA A 485 3.72 -29.52 17.72
C ALA A 485 3.26 -28.56 16.61
N GLY A 486 3.84 -28.64 15.42
CA GLY A 486 3.45 -27.82 14.26
C GLY A 486 2.08 -28.20 13.68
N ALA A 487 1.70 -29.48 13.77
CA ALA A 487 0.41 -29.99 13.31
C ALA A 487 -0.78 -29.55 14.17
N CYS A 488 -0.55 -29.23 15.45
CA CYS A 488 -1.58 -28.69 16.36
C CYS A 488 -2.07 -27.29 15.95
N GLY A 489 -1.34 -26.60 15.06
CA GLY A 489 -1.60 -25.22 14.66
C GLY A 489 -1.16 -24.21 15.72
N PHE A 490 -1.52 -22.94 15.49
CA PHE A 490 -1.01 -21.81 16.28
C PHE A 490 -2.14 -21.04 16.97
N ASP A 491 -1.79 -20.41 18.10
CA ASP A 491 -2.63 -19.43 18.78
C ASP A 491 -2.27 -18.02 18.32
N ILE A 492 -3.11 -17.46 17.44
CA ILE A 492 -2.85 -16.20 16.72
C ILE A 492 -3.91 -15.18 17.11
N ASP A 493 -3.45 -14.10 17.74
CA ASP A 493 -4.26 -12.92 18.04
C ASP A 493 -4.08 -11.87 16.94
N THR A 494 -5.15 -11.15 16.61
CA THR A 494 -5.06 -9.96 15.74
C THR A 494 -5.07 -8.71 16.60
N CYS A 495 -4.08 -7.85 16.38
CA CYS A 495 -3.90 -6.56 17.04
C CYS A 495 -3.63 -5.49 15.96
N PHE A 496 -3.56 -4.23 16.36
CA PHE A 496 -3.15 -3.15 15.45
C PHE A 496 -2.28 -2.13 16.17
N SER A 497 -1.40 -1.46 15.45
CA SER A 497 -0.52 -0.40 15.96
C SER A 497 -0.68 0.88 15.16
N ILE A 498 -0.43 2.02 15.81
CA ILE A 498 -0.50 3.36 15.22
C ILE A 498 0.87 4.02 15.40
N GLY A 499 1.47 4.47 14.30
CA GLY A 499 2.74 5.19 14.35
C GLY A 499 2.61 6.52 15.13
N ASP A 500 3.69 6.95 15.77
CA ASP A 500 3.68 8.14 16.65
C ASP A 500 3.12 9.42 16.00
N GLY A 501 3.41 9.64 14.71
CA GLY A 501 2.89 10.78 13.94
C GLY A 501 1.44 10.65 13.44
N HIS A 502 0.82 9.47 13.54
CA HIS A 502 -0.51 9.19 12.96
C HIS A 502 -1.63 9.24 14.00
N THR A 503 -1.31 9.50 15.27
CA THR A 503 -2.33 9.63 16.33
C THR A 503 -3.32 10.78 16.10
N GLY A 504 -2.89 11.86 15.43
CA GLY A 504 -3.77 12.97 15.04
C GLY A 504 -4.64 12.70 13.80
N ALA A 505 -4.38 11.62 13.05
CA ALA A 505 -5.14 11.25 11.86
C ALA A 505 -6.35 10.35 12.17
N VAL A 506 -6.50 9.92 13.43
CA VAL A 506 -7.61 9.07 13.86
C VAL A 506 -8.92 9.87 13.84
N ARG A 507 -9.88 9.42 13.02
CA ARG A 507 -11.21 10.02 12.94
C ARG A 507 -12.17 9.20 13.79
N GLN A 508 -12.70 9.80 14.84
CA GLN A 508 -13.68 9.16 15.72
C GLN A 508 -15.11 9.52 15.30
N ALA A 509 -16.06 8.63 15.57
CA ALA A 509 -17.49 8.88 15.49
C ALA A 509 -18.24 8.00 16.50
N TRP A 510 -19.43 8.41 16.90
CA TRP A 510 -20.28 7.67 17.84
C TRP A 510 -21.66 7.46 17.25
N LEU A 511 -22.11 6.21 17.20
CA LEU A 511 -23.49 5.91 16.84
C LEU A 511 -24.37 5.97 18.10
N LYS A 512 -25.26 6.95 18.18
CA LYS A 512 -26.15 7.13 19.33
C LYS A 512 -27.61 6.90 18.96
N ALA A 513 -28.37 6.30 19.88
CA ALA A 513 -29.82 6.18 19.80
C ALA A 513 -30.43 6.61 21.14
N GLY A 514 -31.35 7.57 21.11
CA GLY A 514 -31.98 8.09 22.34
C GLY A 514 -30.98 8.65 23.35
N GLY A 515 -29.90 9.29 22.89
CA GLY A 515 -28.84 9.87 23.73
C GLY A 515 -27.84 8.87 24.33
N ARG A 516 -27.97 7.57 24.06
CA ARG A 516 -27.05 6.52 24.50
C ARG A 516 -26.19 6.03 23.34
N THR A 517 -24.91 5.79 23.60
CA THR A 517 -24.00 5.24 22.58
C THR A 517 -24.21 3.74 22.41
N LEU A 518 -24.31 3.31 21.14
CA LEU A 518 -24.44 1.92 20.72
C LEU A 518 -23.11 1.36 20.22
N LEU A 519 -22.40 2.13 19.39
CA LEU A 519 -21.11 1.78 18.80
C LEU A 519 -20.18 2.99 18.83
N ASP A 520 -18.94 2.78 19.24
CA ASP A 520 -17.85 3.75 19.02
C ASP A 520 -17.11 3.34 17.75
N LEU A 521 -16.93 4.28 16.83
CA LEU A 521 -16.24 4.09 15.56
C LEU A 521 -14.92 4.86 15.56
N GLY A 522 -13.83 4.20 15.20
CA GLY A 522 -12.52 4.83 15.02
C GLY A 522 -11.91 4.42 13.69
N PHE A 523 -11.86 5.34 12.73
CA PHE A 523 -11.12 5.14 11.49
C PHE A 523 -9.67 5.57 11.67
N ILE A 524 -8.76 4.67 11.33
CA ILE A 524 -7.32 4.86 11.45
C ILE A 524 -6.71 4.61 10.07
N PRO A 525 -6.34 5.67 9.33
CA PRO A 525 -5.67 5.50 8.04
C PRO A 525 -4.24 4.99 8.24
N GLY A 526 -3.79 4.08 7.37
CA GLY A 526 -2.42 3.56 7.36
C GLY A 526 -1.99 2.89 8.66
N ALA A 527 -2.92 2.27 9.39
CA ALA A 527 -2.59 1.53 10.60
C ALA A 527 -1.71 0.30 10.27
N ARG A 528 -0.92 -0.18 11.22
CA ARG A 528 -0.21 -1.46 11.07
C ARG A 528 -1.04 -2.56 11.70
N LEU A 529 -1.65 -3.43 10.90
CA LEU A 529 -2.26 -4.64 11.44
C LEU A 529 -1.15 -5.60 11.85
N VAL A 530 -1.28 -6.21 13.02
CA VAL A 530 -0.29 -7.12 13.60
C VAL A 530 -0.97 -8.42 13.98
N GLN A 531 -0.57 -9.51 13.34
CA GLN A 531 -0.90 -10.85 13.80
C GLN A 531 0.19 -11.29 14.77
N LEU A 532 -0.21 -11.72 15.96
CA LEU A 532 0.69 -12.14 17.04
C LEU A 532 0.48 -13.63 17.30
N ASN A 533 1.51 -14.43 17.04
CA ASN A 533 1.52 -15.84 17.40
C ASN A 533 2.19 -16.03 18.76
N ARG A 534 1.38 -16.48 19.73
CA ARG A 534 1.79 -16.64 21.13
C ARG A 534 2.45 -17.98 21.41
N GLY A 535 2.15 -19.00 20.62
CA GLY A 535 2.62 -20.36 20.85
C GLY A 535 1.86 -21.40 20.02
N TRP A 536 2.23 -22.66 20.22
CA TRP A 536 1.47 -23.78 19.65
C TRP A 536 0.11 -23.91 20.35
N ARG A 537 -0.93 -24.19 19.57
CA ARG A 537 -2.29 -24.35 20.10
C ARG A 537 -2.33 -25.53 21.08
N GLY A 538 -2.86 -25.30 22.27
CA GLY A 538 -2.97 -26.31 23.33
C GLY A 538 -1.72 -26.51 24.19
N SER A 539 -0.64 -25.76 23.93
CA SER A 539 0.55 -25.73 24.80
C SER A 539 0.41 -24.63 25.87
N GLU A 540 0.84 -24.92 27.10
CA GLU A 540 0.93 -23.91 28.18
C GLU A 540 2.17 -23.01 28.05
N ALA A 541 3.15 -23.42 27.25
CA ALA A 541 4.38 -22.68 27.04
C ALA A 541 4.20 -21.56 26.00
N GLU A 542 4.36 -20.31 26.44
CA GLU A 542 4.42 -19.18 25.51
C GLU A 542 5.79 -19.05 24.82
N GLY A 543 5.75 -18.72 23.54
CA GLY A 543 6.90 -18.47 22.69
C GLY A 543 7.58 -19.72 22.14
N PHE A 544 8.48 -19.49 21.19
CA PHE A 544 9.17 -20.52 20.42
C PHE A 544 10.69 -20.41 20.64
N PRO A 545 11.38 -21.52 20.95
CA PRO A 545 12.84 -21.50 21.10
C PRO A 545 13.54 -21.37 19.74
N LEU A 546 14.34 -20.31 19.59
CA LEU A 546 15.07 -19.95 18.37
C LEU A 546 16.56 -19.72 18.67
N ASP A 547 17.43 -20.24 17.81
CA ASP A 547 18.84 -19.84 17.77
C ASP A 547 18.98 -18.55 16.95
N LEU A 548 19.40 -17.45 17.60
CA LEU A 548 19.50 -16.14 16.98
C LEU A 548 20.65 -16.01 15.95
N LEU A 549 21.61 -16.94 15.93
CA LEU A 549 22.71 -16.93 14.96
C LEU A 549 22.35 -17.68 13.68
N SER A 550 21.77 -18.87 13.81
CA SER A 550 21.45 -19.70 12.65
C SER A 550 20.01 -19.51 12.13
N GLY A 551 19.14 -18.89 12.93
CA GLY A 551 17.71 -18.78 12.66
C GLY A 551 16.95 -20.11 12.73
N THR A 552 17.56 -21.14 13.32
CA THR A 552 17.00 -22.50 13.39
C THR A 552 16.08 -22.66 14.60
N TRP A 553 14.93 -23.31 14.38
CA TRP A 553 14.00 -23.68 15.46
C TRP A 553 14.55 -24.83 16.29
N CYS A 554 14.52 -24.71 17.62
CA CYS A 554 15.16 -25.65 18.53
C CYS A 554 14.23 -26.06 19.68
N PRO A 555 13.15 -26.81 19.42
CA PRO A 555 12.12 -27.15 20.42
C PRO A 555 12.69 -27.85 21.66
N CYS A 556 13.56 -28.86 21.47
CA CYS A 556 14.07 -29.68 22.57
C CYS A 556 15.35 -29.12 23.25
N ALA A 557 15.98 -28.08 22.69
CA ALA A 557 17.31 -27.65 23.16
C ALA A 557 17.24 -26.76 24.41
N LEU A 558 16.16 -26.00 24.58
CA LEU A 558 16.02 -25.06 25.70
C LEU A 558 15.50 -25.75 26.98
N GLU A 559 14.72 -26.82 26.83
CA GLU A 559 14.10 -27.55 27.95
C GLU A 559 15.06 -28.55 28.62
N ASN A 560 16.05 -29.05 27.86
CA ASN A 560 17.00 -30.06 28.34
C ASN A 560 18.35 -29.48 28.83
N ALA A 561 18.56 -28.16 28.74
CA ALA A 561 19.83 -27.52 29.08
C ALA A 561 19.80 -26.91 30.49
N SER A 562 20.71 -27.34 31.37
CA SER A 562 20.89 -26.75 32.72
C SER A 562 21.36 -25.29 32.67
N THR A 563 22.00 -24.89 31.57
CA THR A 563 22.35 -23.49 31.26
C THR A 563 22.25 -23.31 29.73
N PRO A 564 21.15 -22.75 29.21
CA PRO A 564 20.99 -22.58 27.78
C PRO A 564 22.06 -21.60 27.23
N PRO A 565 22.62 -21.86 26.04
CA PRO A 565 23.57 -20.94 25.43
C PRO A 565 22.90 -19.58 25.19
N ARG A 566 23.64 -18.47 25.37
CA ARG A 566 23.10 -17.09 25.25
C ARG A 566 22.39 -16.80 23.92
N GLN A 567 22.72 -17.55 22.87
CA GLN A 567 22.14 -17.44 21.53
C GLN A 567 20.72 -18.03 21.41
N LEU A 568 20.29 -18.87 22.36
CA LEU A 568 18.99 -19.51 22.34
C LEU A 568 17.99 -18.68 23.17
N ARG A 569 16.93 -18.19 22.53
CA ARG A 569 15.90 -17.34 23.14
C ARG A 569 14.51 -17.88 22.83
N ARG A 570 13.55 -17.69 23.74
CA ARG A 570 12.13 -17.87 23.44
C ARG A 570 11.58 -16.60 22.83
N VAL A 571 11.13 -16.67 21.59
CA VAL A 571 10.59 -15.54 20.83
C VAL A 571 9.11 -15.73 20.55
N ARG A 572 8.35 -14.65 20.51
CA ARG A 572 6.97 -14.66 19.98
C ARG A 572 7.01 -14.10 18.57
N LEU A 573 6.24 -14.72 17.67
CA LEU A 573 6.24 -14.27 16.27
C LEU A 573 5.18 -13.23 16.04
N ARG A 574 5.49 -12.24 15.22
CA ARG A 574 4.52 -11.31 14.70
C ARG A 574 4.66 -11.13 13.19
N ALA A 575 3.55 -10.90 12.53
CA ALA A 575 3.51 -10.48 11.14
C ALA A 575 2.75 -9.17 11.07
N SER A 576 3.41 -8.12 10.59
CA SER A 576 2.81 -6.80 10.44
C SER A 576 2.70 -6.38 8.98
N TYR A 577 1.59 -5.72 8.65
CA TYR A 577 1.36 -5.13 7.34
C TYR A 577 0.50 -3.84 7.46
N PRO A 578 0.70 -2.86 6.56
CA PRO A 578 -0.10 -1.65 6.57
C PRO A 578 -1.51 -1.92 6.04
N ALA A 579 -2.52 -1.36 6.70
CA ALA A 579 -3.92 -1.42 6.30
C ALA A 579 -4.71 -0.23 6.85
N ASP A 580 -5.68 0.26 6.09
CA ASP A 580 -6.70 1.16 6.62
C ASP A 580 -7.65 0.36 7.50
N VAL A 581 -7.89 0.86 8.72
CA VAL A 581 -8.65 0.13 9.75
C VAL A 581 -9.84 0.96 10.22
N LEU A 582 -11.00 0.31 10.34
CA LEU A 582 -12.16 0.83 11.06
C LEU A 582 -12.43 -0.05 12.27
N LEU A 583 -12.20 0.51 13.45
CA LEU A 583 -12.49 -0.12 14.73
C LEU A 583 -13.93 0.21 15.15
N LEU A 584 -14.72 -0.82 15.44
CA LEU A 584 -16.06 -0.71 16.01
C LEU A 584 -16.03 -1.31 17.42
N LEU A 585 -16.32 -0.52 18.45
CA LEU A 585 -16.39 -1.00 19.84
C LEU A 585 -17.87 -1.08 20.28
N PRO A 586 -18.41 -2.29 20.51
CA PRO A 586 -19.78 -2.47 20.99
C PRO A 586 -20.00 -1.97 22.42
N ALA A 587 -20.92 -1.01 22.59
CA ALA A 587 -21.31 -0.54 23.91
C ALA A 587 -22.19 -1.57 24.64
N VAL A 588 -22.26 -1.47 25.97
CA VAL A 588 -23.12 -2.35 26.83
C VAL A 588 -24.57 -2.31 26.36
N PHE A 589 -25.04 -1.14 25.92
CA PHE A 589 -26.42 -0.90 25.54
C PHE A 589 -26.83 -1.57 24.22
N LEU A 590 -25.88 -2.05 23.41
CA LEU A 590 -26.19 -2.83 22.22
C LEU A 590 -26.76 -4.21 22.58
N GLY A 591 -26.47 -4.73 23.77
CA GLY A 591 -27.06 -5.97 24.27
C GLY A 591 -26.52 -7.26 23.64
N LEU A 592 -25.37 -7.18 22.94
CA LEU A 592 -24.72 -8.34 22.33
C LEU A 592 -23.65 -8.92 23.26
N GLU A 593 -23.56 -10.24 23.27
CA GLU A 593 -22.45 -11.01 23.83
C GLU A 593 -21.51 -11.47 22.70
N ARG A 594 -20.43 -12.21 23.00
CA ARG A 594 -19.38 -12.59 22.04
C ARG A 594 -19.94 -13.19 20.75
N GLU A 595 -20.83 -14.19 20.83
CA GLU A 595 -21.44 -14.82 19.65
C GLU A 595 -22.25 -13.84 18.81
N GLY A 596 -23.00 -12.95 19.45
CA GLY A 596 -23.78 -11.91 18.77
C GLY A 596 -22.90 -10.88 18.06
N VAL A 597 -21.76 -10.53 18.65
CA VAL A 597 -20.77 -9.65 18.01
C VAL A 597 -20.14 -10.31 16.80
N LEU A 598 -19.81 -11.61 16.86
CA LEU A 598 -19.28 -12.38 15.72
C LEU A 598 -20.27 -12.41 14.55
N ALA A 599 -21.55 -12.62 14.84
CA ALA A 599 -22.60 -12.60 13.82
C ALA A 599 -22.79 -11.21 13.22
N LEU A 600 -22.73 -10.15 14.04
CA LEU A 600 -22.77 -8.76 13.55
C LEU A 600 -21.57 -8.46 12.64
N GLN A 601 -20.37 -8.92 13.00
CA GLN A 601 -19.17 -8.77 12.18
C GLN A 601 -19.35 -9.38 10.79
N ASP A 602 -19.78 -10.65 10.69
CA ASP A 602 -19.98 -11.33 9.41
C ASP A 602 -21.05 -10.62 8.55
N LEU A 603 -22.15 -10.18 9.18
CA LEU A 603 -23.22 -9.44 8.48
C LEU A 603 -22.74 -8.09 7.95
N LEU A 604 -21.98 -7.33 8.74
CA LEU A 604 -21.41 -6.05 8.33
C LEU A 604 -20.43 -6.24 7.17
N LEU A 605 -19.52 -7.22 7.28
CA LEU A 605 -18.55 -7.53 6.24
C LEU A 605 -19.24 -7.81 4.90
N ARG A 606 -20.25 -8.69 4.90
CA ARG A 606 -21.04 -8.99 3.70
C ARG A 606 -21.79 -7.77 3.19
N ALA A 607 -22.46 -7.03 4.07
CA ALA A 607 -23.25 -5.86 3.70
C ALA A 607 -22.40 -4.78 3.01
N ILE A 608 -21.21 -4.49 3.55
CA ILE A 608 -20.24 -3.56 2.95
C ILE A 608 -19.81 -4.07 1.58
N GLY A 609 -19.45 -5.35 1.46
CA GLY A 609 -19.08 -5.97 0.19
C GLY A 609 -20.16 -5.81 -0.88
N TYR A 610 -21.43 -6.02 -0.55
CA TYR A 610 -22.54 -5.79 -1.49
C TYR A 610 -22.78 -4.32 -1.83
N CYS A 611 -22.75 -3.41 -0.85
CA CYS A 611 -23.01 -1.99 -1.09
C CYS A 611 -21.94 -1.33 -1.95
N HIS A 612 -20.69 -1.79 -1.83
CA HIS A 612 -19.53 -1.22 -2.52
C HIS A 612 -18.96 -2.11 -3.62
N GLN A 613 -19.63 -3.21 -3.96
CA GLN A 613 -19.23 -4.17 -5.00
C GLN A 613 -17.80 -4.72 -4.82
N LEU A 614 -17.37 -4.92 -3.57
CA LEU A 614 -16.02 -5.39 -3.28
C LEU A 614 -15.88 -6.88 -3.59
N GLY A 615 -14.73 -7.25 -4.16
CA GLY A 615 -14.35 -8.64 -4.42
C GLY A 615 -14.10 -9.44 -3.12
N PRO A 616 -14.16 -10.78 -3.19
CA PRO A 616 -13.82 -11.62 -2.05
C PRO A 616 -12.36 -11.41 -1.63
N GLY A 617 -12.14 -11.08 -0.37
CA GLY A 617 -10.80 -10.86 0.19
C GLY A 617 -10.25 -9.43 0.06
N GLU A 618 -10.99 -8.48 -0.53
CA GLU A 618 -10.62 -7.06 -0.52
C GLU A 618 -10.85 -6.39 0.86
N LEU A 619 -11.83 -6.91 1.61
CA LEU A 619 -12.15 -6.47 2.96
C LEU A 619 -12.02 -7.65 3.93
N GLY A 620 -11.31 -7.42 5.03
CA GLY A 620 -11.14 -8.38 6.12
C GLY A 620 -11.81 -7.90 7.41
N ALA A 621 -12.10 -8.85 8.29
CA ALA A 621 -12.63 -8.56 9.62
C ALA A 621 -11.96 -9.46 10.66
N ALA A 622 -11.59 -8.88 11.80
CA ALA A 622 -10.98 -9.56 12.92
C ALA A 622 -11.58 -9.08 14.24
N ASN A 623 -11.59 -9.96 15.24
CA ASN A 623 -11.98 -9.57 16.59
C ASN A 623 -10.76 -9.05 17.33
N VAL A 624 -10.94 -7.94 18.04
CA VAL A 624 -9.88 -7.32 18.84
C VAL A 624 -10.31 -7.10 20.28
N GLY A 625 -9.35 -7.18 21.18
CA GLY A 625 -9.59 -7.06 22.62
C GLY A 625 -10.10 -8.35 23.27
N GLN A 626 -9.85 -8.44 24.57
CA GLN A 626 -10.22 -9.57 25.42
C GLN A 626 -11.42 -9.16 26.28
N GLY A 627 -12.52 -9.94 26.20
CA GLY A 627 -13.73 -9.68 26.97
C GLY A 627 -14.97 -10.40 26.42
N SER A 628 -16.10 -10.23 27.11
CA SER A 628 -17.40 -10.76 26.68
C SER A 628 -17.99 -10.04 25.46
N ARG A 629 -17.43 -8.88 25.09
CA ARG A 629 -17.79 -8.04 23.95
C ARG A 629 -16.52 -7.58 23.22
N PRO A 630 -15.96 -8.39 22.30
CA PRO A 630 -14.79 -7.98 21.55
C PRO A 630 -15.12 -6.79 20.63
N GLY A 631 -14.12 -5.97 20.33
CA GLY A 631 -14.20 -5.00 19.26
C GLY A 631 -14.19 -5.69 17.89
N ILE A 632 -14.90 -5.12 16.93
CA ILE A 632 -14.86 -5.56 15.53
C ILE A 632 -13.86 -4.66 14.81
N LEU A 633 -12.79 -5.25 14.29
CA LEU A 633 -11.81 -4.57 13.46
C LEU A 633 -12.08 -4.92 12.01
N LEU A 634 -12.52 -3.94 11.22
CA LEU A 634 -12.62 -4.05 9.77
C LEU A 634 -11.35 -3.47 9.16
N HIS A 635 -10.77 -4.13 8.17
CA HIS A 635 -9.57 -3.62 7.49
C HIS A 635 -9.62 -3.86 5.99
N GLU A 636 -9.13 -2.90 5.22
CA GLU A 636 -8.91 -3.09 3.78
C GLU A 636 -7.64 -3.93 3.59
N THR A 637 -7.68 -4.93 2.72
CA THR A 637 -6.52 -5.78 2.46
C THR A 637 -5.58 -5.14 1.44
N GLU A 638 -4.34 -5.64 1.37
CA GLU A 638 -3.33 -5.18 0.41
C GLU A 638 -3.76 -5.27 -1.05
N ALA A 639 -4.81 -6.06 -1.36
CA ALA A 639 -5.35 -6.22 -2.70
C ALA A 639 -6.39 -5.15 -3.09
N GLY A 640 -6.94 -4.37 -2.14
CA GLY A 640 -8.25 -3.74 -2.33
C GLY A 640 -8.53 -2.46 -1.55
N GLY A 641 -7.54 -1.57 -1.38
CA GLY A 641 -7.74 -0.28 -0.73
C GLY A 641 -8.57 0.72 -1.56
N ALA A 642 -9.90 0.59 -1.58
CA ALA A 642 -10.82 1.51 -2.26
C ALA A 642 -11.23 2.71 -1.38
N GLY A 643 -10.73 2.79 -0.13
CA GLY A 643 -11.06 3.87 0.80
C GLY A 643 -12.50 3.82 1.30
N VAL A 644 -13.15 2.65 1.23
CA VAL A 644 -14.54 2.42 1.65
C VAL A 644 -14.70 2.65 3.14
N LEU A 645 -13.74 2.23 3.95
CA LEU A 645 -13.83 2.33 5.42
C LEU A 645 -13.93 3.77 5.92
N SER A 646 -13.26 4.70 5.26
CA SER A 646 -13.34 6.12 5.60
C SER A 646 -14.74 6.71 5.38
N ARG A 647 -15.47 6.20 4.37
CA ARG A 647 -16.83 6.64 4.01
C ARG A 647 -17.88 6.08 4.96
N LEU A 648 -17.58 4.98 5.66
CA LEU A 648 -18.45 4.47 6.72
C LEU A 648 -18.57 5.43 7.92
N LEU A 649 -17.73 6.47 7.99
CA LEU A 649 -17.94 7.58 8.92
C LEU A 649 -18.98 8.60 8.45
N GLU A 650 -19.49 8.51 7.22
CA GLU A 650 -20.57 9.35 6.72
C GLU A 650 -21.93 8.77 7.17
N PRO A 651 -22.84 9.59 7.74
CA PRO A 651 -24.12 9.10 8.28
C PRO A 651 -24.96 8.31 7.26
N ASP A 652 -25.03 8.79 6.02
CA ASP A 652 -25.85 8.18 4.97
C ASP A 652 -25.30 6.84 4.49
N THR A 653 -23.98 6.77 4.31
CA THR A 653 -23.27 5.56 3.89
C THR A 653 -23.40 4.48 4.96
N PHE A 654 -23.16 4.81 6.23
CA PHE A 654 -23.30 3.86 7.33
C PHE A 654 -24.74 3.34 7.49
N SER A 655 -25.74 4.24 7.43
CA SER A 655 -27.16 3.85 7.52
C SER A 655 -27.57 2.87 6.40
N THR A 656 -27.07 3.09 5.18
CA THR A 656 -27.33 2.22 4.03
C THR A 656 -26.76 0.82 4.27
N VAL A 657 -25.53 0.73 4.78
CA VAL A 657 -24.89 -0.55 5.13
C VAL A 657 -25.67 -1.29 6.22
N ILE A 658 -26.10 -0.63 7.29
CA ILE A 658 -26.87 -1.27 8.36
C ILE A 658 -28.22 -1.78 7.86
N LYS A 659 -28.94 -0.99 7.03
CA LYS A 659 -30.19 -1.42 6.40
C LYS A 659 -29.96 -2.63 5.49
N ARG A 660 -28.85 -2.68 4.77
CA ARG A 660 -28.47 -3.82 3.93
C ARG A 660 -28.15 -5.05 4.79
N ALA A 661 -27.41 -4.91 5.88
CA ALA A 661 -27.13 -6.01 6.81
C ALA A 661 -28.43 -6.62 7.36
N ARG A 662 -29.40 -5.79 7.73
CA ARG A 662 -30.74 -6.24 8.15
C ARG A 662 -31.49 -6.97 7.05
N SER A 663 -31.42 -6.47 5.80
CA SER A 663 -32.02 -7.16 4.65
C SER A 663 -31.38 -8.53 4.40
N LEU A 664 -30.05 -8.63 4.51
CA LEU A 664 -29.32 -9.90 4.34
C LEU A 664 -29.69 -10.91 5.43
N ARG A 665 -29.79 -10.47 6.69
CA ARG A 665 -30.23 -11.31 7.79
C ARG A 665 -31.63 -11.90 7.54
N ARG A 666 -32.56 -11.07 7.05
CA ARG A 666 -33.92 -11.51 6.71
C ARG A 666 -33.97 -12.48 5.53
N SER A 667 -33.16 -12.27 4.49
CA SER A 667 -33.12 -13.19 3.34
C SER A 667 -32.47 -14.53 3.67
N VAL A 668 -31.43 -14.53 4.52
CA VAL A 668 -30.76 -15.77 4.95
C VAL A 668 -31.65 -16.55 5.92
N GLY A 669 -32.44 -15.88 6.76
CA GLY A 669 -33.44 -16.51 7.63
C GLY A 669 -34.56 -17.26 6.90
N ALA A 670 -34.70 -17.11 5.57
CA ALA A 670 -35.64 -17.88 4.75
C ALA A 670 -35.07 -19.22 4.25
N VAL A 671 -33.75 -19.42 4.32
CA VAL A 671 -33.10 -20.70 4.01
C VAL A 671 -32.72 -21.35 5.33
N ALA A 672 -33.50 -22.34 5.74
CA ALA A 672 -33.39 -23.03 7.03
C ALA A 672 -31.99 -23.63 7.25
N THR A 673 -31.14 -22.92 8.01
CA THR A 673 -30.13 -23.57 8.87
C THR A 673 -30.77 -23.80 10.23
N ALA A 674 -30.58 -25.01 10.77
CA ALA A 674 -31.21 -25.54 11.96
C ALA A 674 -31.31 -24.52 13.13
N PRO A 675 -32.38 -24.56 13.94
CA PRO A 675 -32.55 -23.62 15.03
C PRO A 675 -31.46 -23.85 16.09
N ASP A 676 -30.55 -22.88 16.23
CA ASP A 676 -29.64 -22.83 17.37
C ASP A 676 -30.47 -22.72 18.65
N ARG A 677 -30.30 -23.72 19.53
CA ARG A 677 -31.11 -23.94 20.75
C ARG A 677 -30.97 -22.86 21.84
N ASN A 678 -30.28 -21.74 21.59
CA ASN A 678 -29.82 -20.81 22.62
C ASN A 678 -30.30 -19.34 22.50
N GLY A 679 -31.40 -19.03 21.81
CA GLY A 679 -32.02 -17.69 21.86
C GLY A 679 -31.14 -16.52 21.38
N SER A 680 -30.01 -16.81 20.72
CA SER A 680 -29.02 -15.83 20.24
C SER A 680 -29.51 -15.05 19.02
N SER A 681 -30.38 -15.65 18.18
CA SER A 681 -30.92 -15.03 16.96
C SER A 681 -31.75 -13.77 17.24
N ASP A 682 -32.63 -13.80 18.24
CA ASP A 682 -33.54 -12.68 18.54
C ASP A 682 -32.79 -11.44 19.02
N ARG A 683 -31.63 -11.63 19.67
CA ARG A 683 -30.81 -10.53 20.19
C ARG A 683 -30.08 -9.76 19.09
N ILE A 684 -29.73 -10.42 17.98
CA ILE A 684 -29.08 -9.76 16.83
C ILE A 684 -30.09 -8.92 16.06
N ASP A 685 -31.32 -9.42 15.87
CA ASP A 685 -32.36 -8.67 15.17
C ASP A 685 -32.76 -7.40 15.95
N ASP A 686 -32.89 -7.48 17.28
CA ASP A 686 -33.08 -6.31 18.13
C ASP A 686 -31.89 -5.34 18.09
N ALA A 687 -30.65 -5.86 18.10
CA ALA A 687 -29.46 -5.02 17.96
C ALA A 687 -29.44 -4.29 16.60
N LEU A 688 -29.74 -4.96 15.49
CA LEU A 688 -29.85 -4.34 14.17
C LEU A 688 -30.95 -3.29 14.10
N ASP A 689 -32.08 -3.51 14.79
CA ASP A 689 -33.17 -2.54 14.89
C ASP A 689 -32.75 -1.30 15.69
N ARG A 690 -31.98 -1.46 16.77
CA ARG A 690 -31.37 -0.35 17.52
C ARG A 690 -30.36 0.41 16.65
N LEU A 691 -29.50 -0.29 15.92
CA LEU A 691 -28.53 0.32 15.01
C LEU A 691 -29.20 1.11 13.88
N CYS A 692 -30.30 0.60 13.31
CA CYS A 692 -31.07 1.29 12.26
C CYS A 692 -31.69 2.62 12.75
N ARG A 693 -31.99 2.74 14.05
CA ARG A 693 -32.54 3.96 14.68
C ARG A 693 -31.45 4.92 15.15
N GLY A 694 -30.19 4.52 15.11
CA GLY A 694 -29.07 5.33 15.55
C GLY A 694 -28.71 6.41 14.54
N SER A 695 -28.25 7.56 15.04
CA SER A 695 -27.62 8.61 14.26
C SER A 695 -26.13 8.65 14.56
N LEU A 696 -25.32 8.81 13.52
CA LEU A 696 -23.86 8.92 13.65
C LEU A 696 -23.49 10.37 13.97
N GLU A 697 -22.84 10.59 15.11
CA GLU A 697 -22.31 11.88 15.54
C GLU A 697 -20.78 11.86 15.45
N GLN A 698 -20.19 12.89 14.83
CA GLN A 698 -18.74 13.07 14.81
C GLN A 698 -18.32 14.09 15.89
N PRO A 699 -17.09 14.01 16.42
CA PRO A 699 -16.54 15.08 17.23
C PRO A 699 -16.62 16.38 16.43
N ALA A 700 -17.14 17.45 17.06
CA ALA A 700 -17.02 18.78 16.47
C ALA A 700 -15.54 19.03 16.16
N ALA A 701 -15.21 19.48 14.94
CA ALA A 701 -13.83 19.71 14.53
C ALA A 701 -13.13 20.57 15.58
N VAL A 702 -12.06 20.04 16.18
CA VAL A 702 -11.29 20.68 17.26
C VAL A 702 -10.88 22.11 16.87
N ALA A 703 -10.72 22.39 15.57
CA ALA A 703 -10.46 23.71 15.01
C ALA A 703 -11.47 24.80 15.43
N GLN A 704 -12.78 24.50 15.52
CA GLN A 704 -13.77 25.51 15.94
C GLN A 704 -13.76 25.76 17.45
N GLN A 705 -13.49 24.72 18.25
CA GLN A 705 -13.36 24.86 19.70
C GLN A 705 -12.08 25.64 20.06
N ASP A 706 -10.97 25.37 19.37
CA ASP A 706 -9.70 26.07 19.60
C ASP A 706 -9.72 27.51 19.06
N TYR A 707 -10.42 27.77 17.95
CA TYR A 707 -10.60 29.13 17.42
C TYR A 707 -11.39 30.05 18.37
N ALA A 708 -12.53 29.56 18.89
CA ALA A 708 -13.33 30.31 19.88
C ALA A 708 -12.60 30.43 21.22
N ALA A 709 -11.89 29.39 21.68
CA ALA A 709 -11.09 29.44 22.89
C ALA A 709 -9.89 30.39 22.77
N ARG A 710 -9.23 30.41 21.60
CA ARG A 710 -8.13 31.34 21.28
C ARG A 710 -8.62 32.77 21.22
N TYR A 711 -9.74 33.03 20.57
CA TYR A 711 -10.40 34.34 20.60
C TYR A 711 -10.67 34.83 22.03
N ALA A 712 -11.27 33.98 22.87
CA ALA A 712 -11.52 34.30 24.28
C ALA A 712 -10.23 34.53 25.09
N ARG A 713 -9.15 33.81 24.77
CA ARG A 713 -7.82 33.99 25.40
C ARG A 713 -7.19 35.32 25.03
N LEU A 714 -7.21 35.67 23.75
CA LEU A 714 -6.66 36.95 23.25
C LEU A 714 -7.43 38.15 23.83
N LEU A 715 -8.76 38.06 23.90
CA LEU A 715 -9.59 39.09 24.54
C LEU A 715 -9.24 39.33 26.01
N LYS A 716 -8.88 38.28 26.76
CA LYS A 716 -8.46 38.41 28.17
C LYS A 716 -7.08 39.05 28.34
N GLN A 717 -6.24 39.00 27.31
CA GLN A 717 -4.86 39.52 27.35
C GLN A 717 -4.76 40.97 26.88
N LEU A 718 -5.83 41.52 26.28
CA LEU A 718 -5.92 42.91 25.85
C LEU A 718 -6.13 43.87 27.02
N ASP A 719 -5.61 45.08 26.86
CA ASP A 719 -5.80 46.17 27.81
C ASP A 719 -7.23 46.73 27.68
N PRO A 720 -8.01 46.86 28.76
CA PRO A 720 -9.33 47.48 28.72
C PRO A 720 -9.32 48.91 28.15
N ALA A 721 -8.17 49.59 28.20
CA ALA A 721 -8.00 50.96 27.72
C ALA A 721 -7.69 51.08 26.21
N ALA A 722 -7.58 49.98 25.45
CA ALA A 722 -7.21 49.98 24.02
C ALA A 722 -8.35 49.50 23.09
N PRO A 723 -9.29 50.38 22.69
CA PRO A 723 -10.47 50.01 21.90
C PRO A 723 -10.15 49.56 20.45
N ALA A 724 -9.07 50.02 19.82
CA ALA A 724 -8.66 49.65 18.47
C ALA A 724 -8.25 48.18 18.42
N ALA A 725 -7.35 47.74 19.30
CA ALA A 725 -6.92 46.34 19.36
C ALA A 725 -8.11 45.37 19.53
N ARG A 726 -9.12 45.79 20.29
CA ARG A 726 -10.37 45.03 20.44
C ARG A 726 -11.19 44.99 19.15
N ARG A 727 -11.40 46.13 18.48
CA ARG A 727 -12.10 46.22 17.19
C ARG A 727 -11.42 45.36 16.11
N PHE A 728 -10.09 45.31 16.12
CA PHE A 728 -9.29 44.50 15.20
C PHE A 728 -9.58 43.00 15.36
N ILE A 729 -9.49 42.48 16.59
CA ILE A 729 -9.75 41.05 16.85
C ILE A 729 -11.23 40.67 16.63
N GLU A 730 -12.17 41.53 17.02
CA GLU A 730 -13.60 41.32 16.78
C GLU A 730 -13.90 41.23 15.27
N HIS A 731 -13.24 42.06 14.45
CA HIS A 731 -13.36 42.04 13.00
C HIS A 731 -12.86 40.72 12.38
N LEU A 732 -11.69 40.23 12.80
CA LEU A 732 -11.13 38.97 12.32
C LEU A 732 -12.02 37.78 12.72
N TYR A 733 -12.52 37.78 13.97
CA TYR A 733 -13.39 36.72 14.47
C TYR A 733 -14.73 36.67 13.71
N ALA A 734 -15.39 37.82 13.51
CA ALA A 734 -16.67 37.90 12.82
C ALA A 734 -16.60 37.44 11.35
N ARG A 735 -15.42 37.53 10.71
CA ARG A 735 -15.19 37.14 9.31
C ARG A 735 -14.50 35.78 9.15
N GLY A 736 -14.21 35.07 10.24
CA GLY A 736 -13.53 33.76 10.19
C GLY A 736 -12.10 33.82 9.64
N LEU A 737 -11.39 34.93 9.88
CA LEU A 737 -10.01 35.14 9.43
C LEU A 737 -9.00 34.68 10.48
N ARG A 738 -7.77 34.35 10.06
CA ARG A 738 -6.70 33.86 10.95
C ARG A 738 -6.46 34.84 12.12
N LEU A 739 -6.69 34.38 13.35
CA LEU A 739 -6.41 35.13 14.57
C LEU A 739 -4.90 35.19 14.88
N PRO A 740 -4.42 36.23 15.57
CA PRO A 740 -3.02 36.31 16.02
C PRO A 740 -2.62 35.19 16.97
N ASP A 741 -1.33 34.86 17.04
CA ASP A 741 -0.81 33.76 17.89
C ASP A 741 -0.75 34.17 19.36
N VAL A 742 -0.32 35.40 19.64
CA VAL A 742 -0.21 35.94 21.01
C VAL A 742 -0.59 37.43 21.00
N ALA A 743 -1.27 37.87 22.06
CA ALA A 743 -1.49 39.30 22.31
C ALA A 743 -0.44 39.84 23.30
N ARG A 744 0.03 41.06 23.07
CA ARG A 744 0.88 41.83 24.01
C ARG A 744 2.17 41.11 24.41
N GLN A 745 2.79 40.38 23.48
CA GLN A 745 4.08 39.74 23.67
C GLN A 745 5.21 40.79 23.69
N ARG A 746 6.13 40.67 24.64
CA ARG A 746 7.35 41.50 24.65
C ARG A 746 8.34 40.96 23.63
N VAL A 747 8.99 41.85 22.91
CA VAL A 747 10.00 41.49 21.92
C VAL A 747 11.35 41.32 22.62
N ASP A 748 11.95 40.14 22.52
CA ASP A 748 13.24 39.88 23.19
C ASP A 748 14.33 40.85 22.70
N GLY A 749 14.99 41.52 23.65
CA GLY A 749 16.06 42.49 23.37
C GLY A 749 15.61 43.91 23.01
N LEU A 750 14.29 44.17 22.88
CA LEU A 750 13.75 45.51 22.62
C LEU A 750 12.71 45.87 23.70
N TYR A 751 12.67 47.14 24.10
CA TYR A 751 11.67 47.62 25.06
C TYR A 751 10.33 47.95 24.37
N VAL A 752 9.83 47.04 23.53
CA VAL A 752 8.65 47.20 22.68
C VAL A 752 7.63 46.11 22.98
N ARG A 753 6.35 46.49 23.01
CA ARG A 753 5.23 45.57 23.27
C ARG A 753 4.08 45.80 22.27
N PRO A 754 4.15 45.19 21.08
CA PRO A 754 3.09 45.27 20.08
C PRO A 754 1.77 44.68 20.58
N ASP A 755 0.65 45.04 19.96
CA ASP A 755 -0.67 44.55 20.37
C ASP A 755 -0.85 43.07 20.03
N PHE A 756 -0.40 42.66 18.85
CA PHE A 756 -0.46 41.27 18.42
C PHE A 756 0.82 40.79 17.74
N HIS A 757 1.04 39.47 17.79
CA HIS A 757 2.15 38.79 17.14
C HIS A 757 1.63 37.62 16.29
N TYR A 758 2.11 37.56 15.05
CA TYR A 758 1.98 36.44 14.14
C TYR A 758 3.37 35.82 13.94
N ALA A 759 3.53 34.60 14.45
CA ALA A 759 4.79 33.88 14.31
C ALA A 759 5.05 33.55 12.83
N PRO A 760 6.31 33.66 12.36
CA PRO A 760 7.52 33.85 13.16
C PRO A 760 8.00 35.30 13.36
N ARG A 761 7.56 36.29 12.55
CA ARG A 761 8.22 37.62 12.48
C ARG A 761 7.28 38.82 12.29
N ALA A 762 5.96 38.66 12.33
CA ALA A 762 5.02 39.75 12.03
C ALA A 762 4.40 40.34 13.31
N TRP A 763 4.58 41.64 13.50
CA TRP A 763 4.13 42.38 14.68
C TRP A 763 3.08 43.42 14.29
N ILE A 764 1.97 43.46 15.03
CA ILE A 764 0.82 44.32 14.76
C ILE A 764 0.66 45.39 15.83
N PHE A 765 0.46 46.62 15.37
CA PHE A 765 0.11 47.79 16.18
C PHE A 765 -1.26 48.32 15.76
N CYS A 766 -2.16 48.50 16.74
CA CYS A 766 -3.49 49.04 16.56
C CYS A 766 -3.58 50.38 17.30
N ASP A 767 -3.34 51.48 16.59
CA ASP A 767 -3.25 52.80 17.19
C ASP A 767 -4.63 53.44 17.36
N ASP A 768 -4.96 53.83 18.60
CA ASP A 768 -6.27 54.35 18.99
C ASP A 768 -6.54 55.81 18.56
N LEU A 769 -5.51 56.59 18.17
CA LEU A 769 -5.64 58.02 17.92
C LEU A 769 -4.83 58.48 16.70
N PRO A 770 -5.43 59.21 15.75
CA PRO A 770 -4.71 59.91 14.70
C PRO A 770 -4.19 61.29 15.15
N ASP A 771 -4.24 61.66 16.44
CA ASP A 771 -3.75 62.95 16.98
C ASP A 771 -3.14 62.80 18.39
N GLY A 772 -2.06 62.02 18.52
CA GLY A 772 -1.24 61.99 19.73
C GLY A 772 -0.26 63.16 19.81
N GLU A 773 0.21 63.51 21.02
CA GLU A 773 1.34 64.43 21.22
C GLU A 773 2.55 63.98 20.37
N LEU A 774 3.21 64.92 19.67
CA LEU A 774 4.31 64.63 18.74
C LEU A 774 5.39 63.71 19.34
N ALA A 775 5.66 63.86 20.64
CA ALA A 775 6.64 63.05 21.36
C ALA A 775 6.28 61.56 21.46
N VAL A 776 4.99 61.20 21.51
CA VAL A 776 4.54 59.81 21.53
C VAL A 776 4.71 59.15 20.16
N ARG A 777 4.46 59.91 19.09
CA ARG A 777 4.63 59.46 17.70
C ARG A 777 6.08 59.19 17.36
N GLU A 778 6.97 60.11 17.73
CA GLU A 778 8.41 59.95 17.52
C GLU A 778 8.94 58.74 18.30
N ALA A 779 8.45 58.51 19.52
CA ALA A 779 8.83 57.33 20.31
C ALA A 779 8.32 56.01 19.69
N ASP A 780 7.08 55.96 19.20
CA ASP A 780 6.51 54.78 18.56
C ASP A 780 7.18 54.47 17.21
N GLU A 781 7.55 55.49 16.44
CA GLU A 781 8.31 55.33 15.18
C GLU A 781 9.70 54.74 15.43
N VAL A 782 10.43 55.22 16.44
CA VAL A 782 11.75 54.66 16.82
C VAL A 782 11.63 53.18 17.21
N GLN A 783 10.55 52.79 17.90
CA GLN A 783 10.31 51.39 18.26
C GLN A 783 10.04 50.51 17.03
N ARG A 784 9.31 51.03 16.04
CA ARG A 784 8.99 50.32 14.79
C ARG A 784 10.22 50.17 13.90
N GLU A 785 11.03 51.21 13.78
CA GLU A 785 12.31 51.14 13.06
C GLU A 785 13.26 50.11 13.65
N ALA A 786 13.31 49.98 14.98
CA ALA A 786 14.11 48.96 15.64
C ALA A 786 13.69 47.51 15.30
N LEU A 787 12.38 47.27 15.10
CA LEU A 787 11.85 45.97 14.66
C LEU A 787 12.21 45.68 13.19
N LEU A 788 12.04 46.69 12.32
CA LEU A 788 12.41 46.57 10.91
C LEU A 788 13.92 46.34 10.72
N ALA A 789 14.76 47.01 11.51
CA ALA A 789 16.22 46.82 11.49
C ALA A 789 16.65 45.40 11.90
N ARG A 790 15.82 44.69 12.66
CA ARG A 790 16.03 43.28 13.03
C ARG A 790 15.58 42.29 11.93
N GLY A 791 14.98 42.80 10.86
CA GLY A 791 14.42 42.02 9.76
C GLY A 791 13.06 41.41 10.09
N ASP A 792 12.32 41.98 11.04
CA ASP A 792 10.95 41.60 11.34
C ASP A 792 9.96 42.48 10.57
N GLU A 793 8.72 42.00 10.41
CA GLU A 793 7.67 42.72 9.71
C GLU A 793 6.79 43.49 10.70
N VAL A 794 6.52 44.76 10.39
CA VAL A 794 5.65 45.63 11.18
C VAL A 794 4.42 45.98 10.36
N TRP A 795 3.24 45.75 10.93
CA TRP A 795 1.97 46.15 10.35
C TRP A 795 1.22 47.06 11.32
N VAL A 796 0.83 48.24 10.84
CA VAL A 796 0.19 49.28 11.65
C VAL A 796 -1.18 49.58 11.08
N TRP A 797 -2.17 49.64 11.96
CA TRP A 797 -3.50 50.13 11.64
C TRP A 797 -3.91 51.24 12.61
N HIS A 798 -4.39 52.34 12.05
CA HIS A 798 -4.93 53.46 12.81
C HIS A 798 -6.45 53.37 12.87
N ALA A 799 -7.05 53.63 14.02
CA ALA A 799 -8.51 53.50 14.23
C ALA A 799 -9.40 54.32 13.28
N GLY A 800 -8.84 55.31 12.57
CA GLY A 800 -9.50 56.13 11.56
C GLY A 800 -9.47 55.54 10.13
N ASP A 801 -8.64 54.54 9.85
CA ASP A 801 -8.54 53.88 8.54
C ASP A 801 -9.60 52.77 8.38
N ASP A 802 -10.03 52.50 7.14
CA ASP A 802 -10.91 51.33 6.86
C ASP A 802 -10.15 50.02 7.11
N LEU A 803 -10.52 49.36 8.21
CA LEU A 803 -9.94 48.10 8.62
C LEU A 803 -10.16 46.97 7.60
N ALA A 804 -11.30 46.94 6.90
CA ALA A 804 -11.59 45.88 5.95
C ALA A 804 -10.65 45.95 4.73
N GLU A 805 -10.41 47.16 4.22
CA GLU A 805 -9.51 47.39 3.09
C GLU A 805 -8.05 47.11 3.47
N ARG A 806 -7.62 47.55 4.66
CA ARG A 806 -6.25 47.31 5.17
C ARG A 806 -5.96 45.83 5.40
N VAL A 807 -6.91 45.07 5.94
CA VAL A 807 -6.76 43.62 6.14
C VAL A 807 -6.70 42.88 4.79
N ALA A 808 -7.47 43.31 3.79
CA ALA A 808 -7.47 42.71 2.46
C ALA A 808 -6.13 42.87 1.70
N GLN A 809 -5.30 43.86 2.04
CA GLN A 809 -3.98 44.09 1.44
C GLN A 809 -2.93 43.05 1.84
N ARG A 810 -3.16 42.28 2.92
CA ARG A 810 -2.24 41.25 3.44
C ARG A 810 -2.95 39.89 3.60
N PRO A 811 -3.36 39.24 2.49
CA PRO A 811 -4.02 37.93 2.54
C PRO A 811 -3.10 36.80 3.05
N ASP A 812 -1.78 37.03 3.03
CA ASP A 812 -0.74 36.19 3.59
C ASP A 812 -0.82 36.08 5.12
N LEU A 813 -1.17 37.18 5.81
CA LEU A 813 -1.34 37.21 7.28
C LEU A 813 -2.78 36.94 7.70
N PHE A 814 -3.76 37.48 6.97
CA PHE A 814 -5.18 37.48 7.36
C PHE A 814 -6.07 36.57 6.51
N GLY A 815 -5.54 35.44 6.04
CA GLY A 815 -6.32 34.46 5.26
C GLY A 815 -7.45 33.77 6.06
N PRO A 816 -8.43 33.15 5.38
CA PRO A 816 -9.49 32.38 6.04
C PRO A 816 -8.91 31.17 6.80
N VAL A 817 -9.50 30.86 7.95
CA VAL A 817 -9.14 29.66 8.74
C VAL A 817 -9.50 28.41 7.94
N ARG A 818 -8.51 27.57 7.63
CA ARG A 818 -8.67 26.29 6.92
C ARG A 818 -8.98 25.15 7.87
#